data_AF-A0A7X4H9R1-F1
#
_entry.id   AF-A0A7X4H9R1-F1
#
_cell.length_a   1.000
_cell.length_b   1.000
_cell.length_c   1.000
_cell.angle_alpha   90.00
_cell.angle_beta   90.00
_cell.angle_gamma   90.00
#
_symmetry.space_group_name_H-M   'P 1'
#
loop_
_entity.id
_entity.type
_entity.pdbx_description
1 polymer ?
#
loop_
_entity_poly.entity_id
_entity_poly.type
_entity_poly.pdbx_seq_one_letter_code
_entity_poly.pdbx_strand_id
1 'polypeptide(L)'
;MAARTQEPLIKHSFEVTNCDLKQLLNFPGHAHCLIHKLLIGWSIAFNQLFSMPRPFLSLCVQLCAACVLSSAAAANLDGLAKRSWIKVDSPNFSIVTDQPEAVALRVVTDMEAFRHFRREYGTLKALELSKPLPILALGEDAFAEIGFPATWAGVFQLDLQGYSAVANIGDYMRGSKTDNWPRTVLLHEYFHFLLRMSERTFAYPHWVDEGMADYWATFNVNGPTIRLGDRVTSDGGSRDHGLYNHLGRLSLDMQTTFNTVDLTLEGSSRADHYDLSRFYSAAYFAVHYFNSTDALRASLARYVTFINRGYRQDRAAAMAFQQSYAELNKAIAKYASLHLTAQVMTYRHGDFVFPKISPSVTRLDTPGLYAQLARILPNHKISRADLEKLLTRNRELNQDDADANLLPLLHGLESSTAGAALEQRFPKHPMLLTLRADMLRGQAEHMKDQGEAGWPAIAYKARDYYRKAIRIDAGYPAPYNGLGLLYQLLPDSEPLQEAVAGFDTASIYTREPETFRQLAGVFLRMGKPMEALDALRSAVAFSKPSLLGPEALLLDNVELLNDLAGEAKATATGLEYAGGTRYTGAVSNGKPDGMGKISLPNGSYYEGPFVQGVPHGKGKLASDSGLVYLGEFDRGYGRGQGEVSYPSGSEAISYKGQVDYMRPSGKGELVTKTGRYVGGFEDGSMHGAGEFTAAKKPVTLSGAWRRGGFEWAATDGIVFNGPADTNGLRHGKGTCRGTDANDIPAPCVFKEGKLLFAAD
;
A
#
# COMPACT_ATOMS: atom_id res chain seq x y z
N MET A 1 -14.89 -55.22 39.45
CA MET A 1 -16.12 -55.91 39.91
C MET A 1 -17.28 -54.93 39.92
N ALA A 2 -18.51 -55.45 40.01
CA ALA A 2 -19.79 -54.76 40.26
C ALA A 2 -19.81 -53.92 41.57
N ALA A 3 -20.81 -53.09 41.95
CA ALA A 3 -21.97 -52.40 41.32
C ALA A 3 -22.67 -51.53 42.42
N ARG A 4 -23.73 -50.73 42.23
CA ARG A 4 -24.58 -50.40 41.04
C ARG A 4 -24.72 -48.85 40.92
N THR A 5 -25.84 -48.10 40.85
CA THR A 5 -27.31 -48.31 40.90
C THR A 5 -28.00 -47.22 40.01
N GLN A 6 -29.28 -46.86 40.21
CA GLN A 6 -30.06 -45.92 39.36
C GLN A 6 -31.03 -45.05 40.19
N GLU A 7 -31.30 -43.81 39.71
CA GLU A 7 -32.57 -43.06 39.51
C GLU A 7 -33.85 -43.31 40.38
N PRO A 8 -34.82 -42.34 40.50
CA PRO A 8 -35.53 -41.70 39.37
C PRO A 8 -35.99 -40.21 39.50
N LEU A 9 -36.61 -39.69 38.43
CA LEU A 9 -37.24 -38.36 38.34
C LEU A 9 -38.72 -38.33 38.82
N ILE A 10 -39.19 -37.17 39.30
CA ILE A 10 -40.60 -36.70 39.16
C ILE A 10 -40.62 -35.20 38.78
N LYS A 11 -41.66 -34.75 38.06
CA LYS A 11 -41.87 -33.40 37.52
C LYS A 11 -42.58 -32.46 38.50
N HIS A 12 -42.53 -31.14 38.25
CA HIS A 12 -43.75 -30.32 38.10
C HIS A 12 -43.45 -29.01 37.33
N SER A 13 -44.51 -28.32 36.89
CA SER A 13 -44.49 -27.21 35.93
C SER A 13 -45.45 -26.10 36.35
N PHE A 14 -45.15 -24.83 36.02
CA PHE A 14 -46.15 -23.76 35.93
C PHE A 14 -45.75 -22.68 34.92
N GLU A 15 -46.73 -21.87 34.51
CA GLU A 15 -46.72 -21.01 33.32
C GLU A 15 -46.26 -19.57 33.61
N VAL A 16 -46.00 -18.81 32.54
CA VAL A 16 -45.71 -17.36 32.59
C VAL A 16 -46.80 -16.61 31.83
N THR A 17 -47.45 -15.64 32.49
CA THR A 17 -48.45 -14.74 31.89
C THR A 17 -47.86 -13.37 31.55
N ASN A 18 -48.49 -12.69 30.59
CA ASN A 18 -47.97 -11.46 29.97
C ASN A 18 -47.96 -10.24 30.91
N CYS A 19 -47.07 -9.28 30.62
CA CYS A 19 -47.20 -7.88 31.02
C CYS A 19 -46.98 -6.96 29.80
N ASP A 20 -47.79 -5.90 29.70
CA ASP A 20 -47.92 -5.07 28.49
C ASP A 20 -46.92 -3.88 28.49
N LEU A 21 -46.48 -3.47 27.30
CA LEU A 21 -45.27 -2.69 27.07
C LEU A 21 -45.54 -1.17 26.96
N LYS A 22 -46.55 -0.67 27.68
CA LYS A 22 -47.11 0.69 27.48
C LYS A 22 -46.97 1.70 28.63
N GLN A 23 -46.20 1.39 29.68
CA GLN A 23 -46.05 2.27 30.85
C GLN A 23 -44.59 2.64 31.24
N LEU A 24 -43.64 2.60 30.29
CA LEU A 24 -42.23 3.01 30.52
C LEU A 24 -41.84 4.28 29.74
N LEU A 25 -42.67 5.32 29.85
CA LEU A 25 -42.34 6.70 29.47
C LEU A 25 -42.68 7.66 30.62
N ASN A 26 -41.78 7.77 31.60
CA ASN A 26 -41.44 9.02 32.31
C ASN A 26 -40.35 8.80 33.39
N PHE A 27 -39.61 9.87 33.68
CA PHE A 27 -38.54 10.04 34.68
C PHE A 27 -37.17 9.35 34.43
N PRO A 28 -36.05 10.07 34.66
CA PRO A 28 -34.69 9.52 34.51
C PRO A 28 -34.08 9.00 35.83
N GLY A 29 -33.25 7.95 35.73
CA GLY A 29 -32.38 7.50 36.82
C GLY A 29 -32.29 5.98 36.97
N HIS A 30 -31.21 5.50 37.59
CA HIS A 30 -30.98 4.09 37.98
C HIS A 30 -30.80 3.05 36.85
N ALA A 31 -29.87 3.34 35.94
CA ALA A 31 -29.23 2.33 35.09
C ALA A 31 -28.33 1.39 35.92
N HIS A 32 -28.93 0.50 36.72
CA HIS A 32 -28.23 -0.57 37.47
C HIS A 32 -29.01 -1.89 37.57
N CYS A 33 -30.34 -1.91 37.40
CA CYS A 33 -31.14 -3.14 37.52
C CYS A 33 -31.15 -4.01 36.24
N LEU A 34 -30.86 -3.44 35.08
CA LEU A 34 -30.94 -4.13 33.79
C LEU A 34 -29.79 -5.14 33.56
N ILE A 35 -28.58 -4.79 34.02
CA ILE A 35 -27.34 -5.57 33.78
C ILE A 35 -27.42 -6.95 34.46
N HIS A 36 -27.99 -7.02 35.67
CA HIS A 36 -28.02 -8.26 36.46
C HIS A 36 -28.97 -9.33 35.88
N LYS A 37 -29.98 -8.96 35.08
CA LYS A 37 -30.86 -9.91 34.40
C LYS A 37 -30.29 -10.41 33.06
N LEU A 38 -29.51 -9.58 32.35
CA LEU A 38 -28.84 -9.98 31.10
C LEU A 38 -27.81 -11.09 31.33
N LEU A 39 -27.02 -11.00 32.41
CA LEU A 39 -25.97 -11.98 32.74
C LEU A 39 -26.53 -13.38 33.07
N ILE A 40 -27.71 -13.47 33.68
CA ILE A 40 -28.37 -14.74 33.99
C ILE A 40 -28.96 -15.37 32.72
N GLY A 41 -29.53 -14.57 31.82
CA GLY A 41 -30.02 -15.05 30.52
C GLY A 41 -28.91 -15.65 29.63
N TRP A 42 -27.75 -14.99 29.56
CA TRP A 42 -26.58 -15.48 28.82
C TRP A 42 -26.08 -16.83 29.33
N SER A 43 -26.11 -17.04 30.65
CA SER A 43 -25.60 -18.27 31.29
C SER A 43 -26.40 -19.53 30.94
N ILE A 44 -27.68 -19.39 30.56
CA ILE A 44 -28.55 -20.53 30.20
C ILE A 44 -28.48 -20.83 28.69
N ALA A 45 -28.32 -19.81 27.84
CA ALA A 45 -28.16 -19.99 26.40
C ALA A 45 -26.84 -20.71 26.02
N PHE A 46 -25.77 -20.46 26.78
CA PHE A 46 -24.42 -20.97 26.46
C PHE A 46 -24.33 -22.51 26.45
N ASN A 47 -25.11 -23.19 27.29
CA ASN A 47 -25.05 -24.65 27.45
C ASN A 47 -25.88 -25.47 26.45
N GLN A 48 -26.63 -24.85 25.52
CA GLN A 48 -27.28 -25.58 24.41
C GLN A 48 -26.63 -25.34 23.04
N LEU A 49 -25.65 -24.44 22.94
CA LEU A 49 -24.90 -24.18 21.70
C LEU A 49 -23.92 -25.30 21.30
N PHE A 50 -23.59 -26.21 22.22
CA PHE A 50 -22.66 -27.33 21.96
C PHE A 50 -23.29 -28.55 21.26
N SER A 51 -24.58 -28.52 20.95
CA SER A 51 -25.33 -29.69 20.45
C SER A 51 -25.74 -29.61 18.96
N MET A 52 -25.32 -28.58 18.22
CA MET A 52 -25.70 -28.38 16.81
C MET A 52 -24.57 -28.73 15.81
N PRO A 53 -24.89 -29.25 14.61
CA PRO A 53 -23.90 -29.60 13.61
C PRO A 53 -23.19 -28.38 13.00
N ARG A 54 -21.95 -28.59 12.55
CA ARG A 54 -20.99 -27.56 12.15
C ARG A 54 -21.40 -26.53 11.06
N PRO A 55 -22.35 -26.77 10.12
CA PRO A 55 -22.66 -25.76 9.09
C PRO A 55 -23.20 -24.43 9.63
N PHE A 56 -23.94 -24.44 10.73
CA PHE A 56 -24.67 -23.25 11.19
C PHE A 56 -23.82 -22.24 11.97
N LEU A 57 -22.68 -22.65 12.54
CA LEU A 57 -21.80 -21.72 13.28
C LEU A 57 -21.17 -20.66 12.36
N SER A 58 -20.99 -20.99 11.07
CA SER A 58 -20.40 -20.07 10.07
C SER A 58 -21.29 -18.85 9.80
N LEU A 59 -22.62 -19.01 9.87
CA LEU A 59 -23.56 -17.95 9.48
C LEU A 59 -23.62 -16.82 10.52
N CYS A 60 -23.57 -17.14 11.81
CA CYS A 60 -23.51 -16.13 12.87
C CYS A 60 -22.17 -15.38 12.89
N VAL A 61 -21.06 -16.07 12.61
CA VAL A 61 -19.73 -15.43 12.51
C VAL A 61 -19.68 -14.48 11.31
N GLN A 62 -20.26 -14.85 10.16
CA GLN A 62 -20.37 -13.95 9.01
C GLN A 62 -21.30 -12.74 9.25
N LEU A 63 -22.35 -12.88 10.06
CA LEU A 63 -23.21 -11.76 10.45
C LEU A 63 -22.53 -10.80 11.44
N CYS A 64 -21.65 -11.27 12.32
CA CYS A 64 -20.80 -10.38 13.11
C CYS A 64 -19.73 -9.68 12.25
N ALA A 65 -19.16 -10.36 11.26
CA ALA A 65 -18.21 -9.78 10.30
C ALA A 65 -18.84 -8.71 9.37
N ALA A 66 -20.17 -8.65 9.28
CA ALA A 66 -20.90 -7.59 8.56
C ALA A 66 -21.24 -6.37 9.44
N CYS A 67 -21.07 -6.46 10.77
CA CYS A 67 -21.48 -5.43 11.74
C CYS A 67 -20.32 -4.84 12.55
N VAL A 68 -19.06 -5.17 12.21
CA VAL A 68 -17.87 -4.44 12.67
C VAL A 68 -17.04 -4.00 11.47
N LEU A 69 -17.65 -3.16 10.64
CA LEU A 69 -16.92 -1.97 10.21
C LEU A 69 -16.42 -1.28 11.49
N SER A 70 -15.16 -0.86 11.52
CA SER A 70 -14.74 0.14 12.50
C SER A 70 -15.44 1.45 12.14
N SER A 71 -16.63 1.66 12.73
CA SER A 71 -17.32 2.94 12.68
C SER A 71 -16.46 3.97 13.42
N ALA A 72 -15.58 4.64 12.69
CA ALA A 72 -14.94 5.86 13.12
C ALA A 72 -16.02 6.76 13.73
N ALA A 73 -15.82 7.19 14.98
CA ALA A 73 -16.79 8.02 15.66
C ALA A 73 -16.96 9.31 14.85
N ALA A 74 -18.21 9.66 14.49
CA ALA A 74 -18.45 10.77 13.57
C ALA A 74 -17.79 12.07 14.08
N ALA A 75 -17.03 12.72 13.21
CA ALA A 75 -16.08 13.76 13.63
C ALA A 75 -16.79 14.97 14.28
N ASN A 76 -16.36 15.31 15.50
CA ASN A 76 -16.89 16.41 16.30
C ASN A 76 -16.24 17.74 15.92
N LEU A 77 -16.42 18.17 14.67
CA LEU A 77 -15.82 19.40 14.12
C LEU A 77 -16.20 20.65 14.92
N ASP A 78 -17.41 20.70 15.47
CA ASP A 78 -17.87 21.79 16.36
C ASP A 78 -17.27 21.70 17.78
N GLY A 79 -16.77 20.54 18.21
CA GLY A 79 -15.94 20.39 19.42
C GLY A 79 -14.56 20.99 19.19
N LEU A 80 -13.89 20.53 18.13
CA LEU A 80 -12.59 21.01 17.69
C LEU A 80 -12.57 22.54 17.52
N ALA A 81 -13.59 23.11 16.88
CA ALA A 81 -13.70 24.56 16.65
C ALA A 81 -13.81 25.43 17.93
N LYS A 82 -14.03 24.83 19.10
CA LYS A 82 -14.05 25.53 20.41
C LYS A 82 -12.70 25.51 21.12
N ARG A 83 -11.74 24.68 20.68
CA ARG A 83 -10.37 24.61 21.21
C ARG A 83 -9.56 25.84 20.78
N SER A 84 -8.45 26.13 21.45
CA SER A 84 -7.54 27.20 21.03
C SER A 84 -6.47 26.65 20.09
N TRP A 85 -6.49 27.07 18.83
CA TRP A 85 -5.60 26.56 17.79
C TRP A 85 -4.47 27.53 17.44
N ILE A 86 -3.30 26.95 17.18
CA ILE A 86 -2.14 27.65 16.62
C ILE A 86 -1.61 26.92 15.39
N LYS A 87 -0.99 27.69 14.49
CA LYS A 87 -0.16 27.24 13.38
C LYS A 87 1.27 27.64 13.67
N VAL A 88 2.20 26.70 13.58
CA VAL A 88 3.64 26.91 13.75
C VAL A 88 4.34 26.57 12.45
N ASP A 89 4.85 27.60 11.78
CA ASP A 89 5.55 27.49 10.50
C ASP A 89 7.06 27.51 10.70
N SER A 90 7.74 26.68 9.90
CA SER A 90 9.19 26.48 9.87
C SER A 90 9.64 26.22 8.42
N PRO A 91 10.94 26.23 8.11
CA PRO A 91 11.43 25.96 6.75
C PRO A 91 10.89 24.66 6.13
N ASN A 92 10.71 23.59 6.91
CA ASN A 92 10.30 22.29 6.39
C ASN A 92 8.92 21.78 6.88
N PHE A 93 8.29 22.42 7.86
CA PHE A 93 7.01 21.97 8.44
C PHE A 93 6.03 23.12 8.72
N SER A 94 4.74 22.83 8.54
CA SER A 94 3.60 23.67 8.89
C SER A 94 2.70 22.91 9.87
N ILE A 95 2.93 23.06 11.17
CA ILE A 95 2.21 22.33 12.22
C ILE A 95 0.95 23.09 12.63
N VAL A 96 -0.21 22.44 12.62
CA VAL A 96 -1.50 22.95 13.11
C VAL A 96 -1.91 22.14 14.33
N THR A 97 -2.20 22.80 15.45
CA THR A 97 -2.39 22.10 16.73
C THR A 97 -3.30 22.83 17.72
N ASP A 98 -3.97 22.04 18.58
CA ASP A 98 -4.72 22.51 19.75
C ASP A 98 -3.84 22.56 21.03
N GLN A 99 -2.57 22.16 20.93
CA GLN A 99 -1.64 22.08 22.06
C GLN A 99 -0.94 23.42 22.34
N PRO A 100 -0.48 23.65 23.60
CA PRO A 100 0.23 24.87 23.96
C PRO A 100 1.48 25.12 23.10
N GLU A 101 1.80 26.39 22.86
CA GLU A 101 2.92 26.84 22.02
C GLU A 101 4.26 26.17 22.36
N ALA A 102 4.57 25.97 23.65
CA ALA A 102 5.78 25.29 24.09
C ALA A 102 5.87 23.82 23.63
N VAL A 103 4.73 23.14 23.45
CA VAL A 103 4.67 21.79 22.88
C VAL A 103 4.91 21.88 21.37
N ALA A 104 4.19 22.76 20.68
CA ALA A 104 4.30 22.93 19.23
C ALA A 104 5.73 23.32 18.77
N LEU A 105 6.35 24.27 19.49
CA LEU A 105 7.75 24.66 19.28
C LEU A 105 8.72 23.52 19.57
N ARG A 106 8.43 22.66 20.56
CA ARG A 106 9.25 21.47 20.84
C ARG A 106 9.13 20.43 19.72
N VAL A 107 7.91 20.17 19.23
CA VAL A 107 7.65 19.24 18.11
C VAL A 107 8.41 19.69 16.87
N VAL A 108 8.26 20.95 16.44
CA VAL A 108 8.93 21.44 15.22
C VAL A 108 10.46 21.46 15.37
N THR A 109 10.97 21.70 16.59
CA THR A 109 12.42 21.62 16.87
C THR A 109 12.94 20.19 16.75
N ASP A 110 12.23 19.21 17.31
CA ASP A 110 12.62 17.79 17.19
C ASP A 110 12.55 17.29 15.74
N MET A 111 11.55 17.72 14.96
CA MET A 111 11.41 17.34 13.55
C MET A 111 12.47 18.00 12.64
N GLU A 112 12.76 19.29 12.80
CA GLU A 112 13.83 19.96 12.05
C GLU A 112 15.22 19.40 12.43
N ALA A 113 15.45 19.10 13.72
CA ALA A 113 16.67 18.43 14.16
C ALA A 113 16.80 17.02 13.56
N PHE A 114 15.73 16.22 13.59
CA PHE A 114 15.75 14.88 12.99
C PHE A 114 15.95 14.93 11.47
N ARG A 115 15.27 15.84 10.77
CA ARG A 115 15.44 16.07 9.33
C ARG A 115 16.89 16.39 8.99
N HIS A 116 17.47 17.38 9.67
CA HIS A 116 18.85 17.79 9.43
C HIS A 116 19.85 16.66 9.76
N PHE A 117 19.67 15.96 10.88
CA PHE A 117 20.53 14.83 11.23
C PHE A 117 20.43 13.69 10.21
N ARG A 118 19.22 13.34 9.74
CA ARG A 118 19.01 12.34 8.67
C ARG A 118 19.64 12.77 7.33
N ARG A 119 19.70 14.07 7.04
CA ARG A 119 20.27 14.65 5.81
C ARG A 119 21.80 14.61 5.78
N GLU A 120 22.47 14.97 6.89
CA GLU A 120 23.94 15.02 6.93
C GLU A 120 24.57 13.67 7.33
N TYR A 121 23.89 12.86 8.15
CA TYR A 121 24.39 11.57 8.66
C TYR A 121 23.77 10.33 7.96
N GLY A 122 22.88 10.54 7.00
CA GLY A 122 22.22 9.48 6.23
C GLY A 122 22.87 9.21 4.87
N THR A 123 22.90 7.94 4.46
CA THR A 123 23.29 7.53 3.09
C THR A 123 22.22 7.81 2.03
N LEU A 124 21.00 8.14 2.46
CA LEU A 124 19.84 8.41 1.62
C LEU A 124 19.49 9.88 1.74
N LYS A 125 19.53 10.60 0.62
CA LYS A 125 19.06 11.99 0.56
C LYS A 125 17.55 12.00 0.40
N ALA A 126 16.87 12.52 1.40
CA ALA A 126 15.49 12.93 1.25
C ALA A 126 15.41 14.13 0.29
N LEU A 127 14.33 14.20 -0.49
CA LEU A 127 14.08 15.33 -1.37
C LEU A 127 13.86 16.60 -0.54
N GLU A 128 14.37 17.73 -1.03
CA GLU A 128 13.98 19.04 -0.50
C GLU A 128 12.52 19.27 -0.89
N LEU A 129 11.65 19.51 0.10
CA LEU A 129 10.21 19.60 -0.14
C LEU A 129 9.88 20.90 -0.88
N SER A 130 9.01 20.81 -1.88
CA SER A 130 8.50 21.96 -2.64
C SER A 130 7.70 22.94 -1.78
N LYS A 131 7.09 22.45 -0.69
CA LYS A 131 6.34 23.19 0.32
C LYS A 131 6.59 22.55 1.70
N PRO A 132 6.52 23.31 2.81
CA PRO A 132 6.58 22.71 4.15
C PRO A 132 5.52 21.60 4.33
N LEU A 133 5.89 20.49 4.96
CA LEU A 133 4.98 19.37 5.26
C LEU A 133 3.87 19.85 6.21
N PRO A 134 2.58 19.80 5.80
CA PRO A 134 1.48 20.14 6.71
C PRO A 134 1.21 18.98 7.68
N ILE A 135 1.18 19.30 8.98
CA ILE A 135 0.98 18.32 10.06
C ILE A 135 -0.15 18.81 10.96
N LEU A 136 -1.19 18.00 11.12
CA LEU A 136 -2.22 18.20 12.14
C LEU A 136 -1.82 17.43 13.41
N ALA A 137 -1.20 18.13 14.35
CA ALA A 137 -0.68 17.53 15.59
C ALA A 137 -1.64 17.81 16.75
N LEU A 138 -2.16 16.78 17.40
CA LEU A 138 -3.36 16.86 18.24
C LEU A 138 -3.10 16.37 19.66
N GLY A 139 -3.77 16.97 20.64
CA GLY A 139 -3.97 16.32 21.94
C GLY A 139 -4.83 15.06 21.81
N GLU A 140 -4.76 14.19 22.81
CA GLU A 140 -5.45 12.90 22.82
C GLU A 140 -6.97 13.03 22.56
N ASP A 141 -7.64 13.95 23.27
CA ASP A 141 -9.06 14.25 23.06
C ASP A 141 -9.37 14.75 21.64
N ALA A 142 -8.53 15.62 21.07
CA ALA A 142 -8.73 16.17 19.73
C ALA A 142 -8.48 15.14 18.64
N PHE A 143 -7.54 14.21 18.85
CA PHE A 143 -7.28 13.08 17.98
C PHE A 143 -8.48 12.13 17.95
N ALA A 144 -9.08 11.85 19.10
CA ALA A 144 -10.32 11.09 19.23
C ALA A 144 -11.54 11.82 18.63
N GLU A 145 -11.65 13.15 18.79
CA GLU A 145 -12.73 13.97 18.22
C GLU A 145 -12.79 13.97 16.69
N ILE A 146 -11.71 13.62 15.98
CA ILE A 146 -11.71 13.45 14.51
C ILE A 146 -12.20 12.05 14.08
N GLY A 147 -12.35 11.11 15.03
CA GLY A 147 -12.82 9.75 14.77
C GLY A 147 -11.72 8.74 14.46
N PHE A 148 -10.44 9.12 14.56
CA PHE A 148 -9.33 8.18 14.41
C PHE A 148 -9.31 7.13 15.54
N PRO A 149 -8.90 5.88 15.27
CA PRO A 149 -8.77 4.85 16.30
C PRO A 149 -7.81 5.28 17.41
N ALA A 150 -8.19 5.06 18.68
CA ALA A 150 -7.34 5.35 19.84
C ALA A 150 -6.03 4.51 19.90
N THR A 151 -5.87 3.52 19.02
CA THR A 151 -4.63 2.76 18.82
C THR A 151 -3.66 3.41 17.83
N TRP A 152 -4.06 4.47 17.12
CA TRP A 152 -3.19 5.24 16.23
C TRP A 152 -2.55 6.40 17.00
N ALA A 153 -1.28 6.71 16.67
CA ALA A 153 -0.60 7.92 17.15
C ALA A 153 0.07 8.74 16.05
N GLY A 154 0.12 8.24 14.81
CA GLY A 154 0.54 9.00 13.64
C GLY A 154 0.09 8.31 12.36
N VAL A 155 -0.17 9.09 11.31
CA VAL A 155 -0.33 8.63 9.92
C VAL A 155 0.25 9.69 9.00
N PHE A 156 1.30 9.34 8.25
CA PHE A 156 1.88 10.21 7.22
C PHE A 156 1.43 9.71 5.84
N GLN A 157 0.62 10.52 5.16
CA GLN A 157 0.11 10.25 3.83
C GLN A 157 1.05 10.86 2.78
N LEU A 158 1.27 10.10 1.70
CA LEU A 158 1.94 10.53 0.48
C LEU A 158 1.22 9.88 -0.70
N ASP A 159 0.73 10.68 -1.64
CA ASP A 159 0.07 10.21 -2.86
C ASP A 159 0.06 11.30 -3.95
N LEU A 160 -0.73 11.11 -5.02
CA LEU A 160 -0.80 12.04 -6.16
C LEU A 160 -1.45 13.41 -5.84
N GLN A 161 -2.16 13.55 -4.71
CA GLN A 161 -2.70 14.82 -4.24
C GLN A 161 -1.63 15.63 -3.47
N GLY A 162 -0.62 14.96 -2.90
CA GLY A 162 0.53 15.59 -2.24
C GLY A 162 1.00 14.81 -1.01
N TYR A 163 1.24 15.53 0.08
CA TYR A 163 1.66 14.96 1.37
C TYR A 163 1.05 15.71 2.55
N SER A 164 0.68 14.96 3.59
CA SER A 164 0.17 15.49 4.86
C SER A 164 0.34 14.47 5.99
N ALA A 165 0.31 14.93 7.23
CA ALA A 165 0.32 14.05 8.39
C ALA A 165 -0.74 14.43 9.43
N VAL A 166 -1.23 13.44 10.15
CA VAL A 166 -1.95 13.62 11.43
C VAL A 166 -1.18 12.87 12.51
N ALA A 167 -1.04 13.45 13.70
CA ALA A 167 -0.34 12.81 14.82
C ALA A 167 -0.97 13.14 16.19
N ASN A 168 -0.94 12.18 17.10
CA ASN A 168 -1.22 12.40 18.52
C ASN A 168 0.07 12.84 19.22
N ILE A 169 0.02 13.97 19.92
CA ILE A 169 1.14 14.58 20.65
C ILE A 169 0.77 14.94 22.10
N GLY A 170 -0.33 14.39 22.66
CA GLY A 170 -0.85 14.80 23.97
C GLY A 170 0.15 14.75 25.12
N ASP A 171 1.10 13.81 25.08
CA ASP A 171 2.12 13.59 26.14
C ASP A 171 3.56 13.93 25.72
N TYR A 172 3.75 14.65 24.60
CA TYR A 172 5.04 14.87 23.92
C TYR A 172 6.15 15.50 24.79
N MET A 173 5.80 16.15 25.91
CA MET A 173 6.76 16.83 26.80
C MET A 173 7.34 15.95 27.91
N ARG A 174 6.93 14.67 28.05
CA ARG A 174 7.48 13.80 29.12
C ARG A 174 8.99 13.54 28.95
N GLY A 175 9.66 13.45 30.10
CA GLY A 175 11.10 13.69 30.25
C GLY A 175 12.03 12.60 29.71
N SER A 176 13.31 12.96 29.58
CA SER A 176 14.37 12.20 28.87
C SER A 176 14.83 10.88 29.51
N LYS A 177 14.01 10.22 30.35
CA LYS A 177 14.34 8.95 31.03
C LYS A 177 13.19 7.92 31.12
N THR A 178 11.97 8.24 30.68
CA THR A 178 10.82 7.30 30.67
C THR A 178 9.85 7.65 29.55
N ASP A 179 9.47 6.65 28.75
CA ASP A 179 8.33 6.57 27.81
C ASP A 179 7.77 7.90 27.29
N ASN A 180 8.41 8.48 26.28
CA ASN A 180 7.85 9.55 25.44
C ASN A 180 7.35 8.97 24.12
N TRP A 181 6.33 8.11 24.23
CA TRP A 181 5.77 7.36 23.10
C TRP A 181 5.23 8.24 21.95
N PRO A 182 4.50 9.35 22.19
CA PRO A 182 4.01 10.21 21.10
C PRO A 182 5.15 10.79 20.24
N ARG A 183 6.28 11.17 20.85
CA ARG A 183 7.48 11.61 20.12
C ARG A 183 8.11 10.49 19.31
N THR A 184 8.22 9.29 19.88
CA THR A 184 8.77 8.13 19.17
C THR A 184 7.92 7.79 17.95
N VAL A 185 6.58 7.74 18.06
CA VAL A 185 5.71 7.45 16.90
C VAL A 185 5.79 8.56 15.85
N LEU A 186 5.82 9.84 16.24
CA LEU A 186 5.97 10.93 15.27
C LEU A 186 7.28 10.84 14.46
N LEU A 187 8.39 10.44 15.09
CA LEU A 187 9.68 10.28 14.41
C LEU A 187 9.78 8.96 13.62
N HIS A 188 9.07 7.91 14.04
CA HIS A 188 8.91 6.65 13.31
C HIS A 188 8.18 6.90 11.97
N GLU A 189 6.97 7.48 12.02
CA GLU A 189 6.18 7.83 10.84
C GLU A 189 6.90 8.84 9.92
N TYR A 190 7.56 9.86 10.51
CA TYR A 190 8.33 10.82 9.73
C TYR A 190 9.59 10.19 9.09
N PHE A 191 10.17 9.13 9.68
CA PHE A 191 11.23 8.38 9.02
C PHE A 191 10.73 7.61 7.80
N HIS A 192 9.56 6.95 7.88
CA HIS A 192 8.94 6.34 6.69
C HIS A 192 8.69 7.39 5.61
N PHE A 193 8.18 8.57 5.98
CA PHE A 193 8.03 9.69 5.05
C PHE A 193 9.36 10.10 4.39
N LEU A 194 10.47 10.18 5.15
CA LEU A 194 11.80 10.50 4.64
C LEU A 194 12.39 9.39 3.75
N LEU A 195 12.05 8.11 3.96
CA LEU A 195 12.38 7.03 3.02
C LEU A 195 11.53 7.10 1.74
N ARG A 196 10.24 7.47 1.89
CA ARG A 196 9.30 7.60 0.77
C ARG A 196 9.66 8.77 -0.15
N MET A 197 9.94 9.95 0.42
CA MET A 197 10.39 11.16 -0.28
C MET A 197 11.92 11.23 -0.40
N SER A 198 12.52 10.35 -1.22
CA SER A 198 13.97 10.32 -1.46
C SER A 198 14.33 10.32 -2.96
N GLU A 199 15.56 10.74 -3.30
CA GLU A 199 16.06 10.88 -4.69
C GLU A 199 16.05 9.58 -5.53
N ARG A 200 15.72 8.42 -4.93
CA ARG A 200 15.69 7.12 -5.59
C ARG A 200 14.54 6.29 -5.03
N THR A 201 13.62 5.87 -5.90
CA THR A 201 12.52 5.00 -5.51
C THR A 201 13.05 3.59 -5.20
N PHE A 202 13.35 3.36 -3.92
CA PHE A 202 13.99 2.14 -3.41
C PHE A 202 13.06 1.41 -2.45
N ALA A 203 12.88 0.11 -2.68
CA ALA A 203 12.03 -0.76 -1.89
C ALA A 203 12.75 -1.26 -0.63
N TYR A 204 12.06 -1.22 0.50
CA TYR A 204 12.52 -1.80 1.76
C TYR A 204 11.54 -2.92 2.12
N PRO A 205 12.00 -4.17 2.34
CA PRO A 205 11.16 -5.20 2.97
C PRO A 205 10.63 -4.68 4.31
N HIS A 206 9.40 -5.03 4.69
CA HIS A 206 8.76 -4.51 5.90
C HIS A 206 9.67 -4.56 7.14
N TRP A 207 10.40 -5.66 7.38
CA TRP A 207 11.27 -5.74 8.55
C TRP A 207 12.44 -4.73 8.55
N VAL A 208 12.88 -4.29 7.37
CA VAL A 208 13.88 -3.22 7.23
C VAL A 208 13.23 -1.86 7.41
N ASP A 209 12.06 -1.64 6.79
CA ASP A 209 11.33 -0.37 6.88
C ASP A 209 10.90 -0.09 8.34
N GLU A 210 10.14 -1.01 8.96
CA GLU A 210 9.66 -0.91 10.35
C GLU A 210 10.81 -0.99 11.38
N GLY A 211 11.83 -1.83 11.11
CA GLY A 211 12.99 -2.00 11.99
C GLY A 211 13.90 -0.78 11.99
N MET A 212 14.03 -0.09 10.85
CA MET A 212 14.66 1.24 10.78
C MET A 212 13.72 2.31 11.36
N ALA A 213 12.41 2.17 11.18
CA ALA A 213 11.32 2.82 11.92
C ALA A 213 11.66 3.02 13.41
N ASP A 214 11.56 1.94 14.18
CA ASP A 214 11.80 1.96 15.62
C ASP A 214 13.27 2.30 15.96
N TYR A 215 14.26 1.92 15.12
CA TYR A 215 15.67 2.27 15.40
C TYR A 215 15.94 3.78 15.31
N TRP A 216 15.47 4.47 14.26
CA TRP A 216 15.73 5.89 14.07
C TRP A 216 14.81 6.79 14.90
N ALA A 217 13.59 6.34 15.21
CA ALA A 217 12.66 7.05 16.09
C ALA A 217 13.23 7.38 17.49
N THR A 218 14.20 6.60 17.95
CA THR A 218 14.91 6.81 19.23
C THR A 218 15.82 8.04 19.25
N PHE A 219 16.02 8.71 18.12
CA PHE A 219 16.88 9.90 17.98
C PHE A 219 16.61 10.93 19.08
N ASN A 220 17.64 11.27 19.84
CA ASN A 220 17.52 12.18 20.99
C ASN A 220 18.77 13.07 21.10
N VAL A 221 18.58 14.40 21.13
CA VAL A 221 19.65 15.39 21.27
C VAL A 221 19.69 15.89 22.71
N ASN A 222 20.84 15.71 23.38
CA ASN A 222 21.06 16.14 24.75
C ASN A 222 22.38 16.91 24.85
N GLY A 223 22.30 18.25 24.81
CA GLY A 223 23.47 19.11 24.70
C GLY A 223 24.34 18.70 23.51
N PRO A 224 25.67 18.57 23.66
CA PRO A 224 26.58 18.17 22.58
C PRO A 224 26.54 16.67 22.24
N THR A 225 25.47 15.94 22.59
CA THR A 225 25.36 14.49 22.35
C THR A 225 24.08 14.12 21.61
N ILE A 226 24.18 13.14 20.72
CA ILE A 226 23.07 12.53 19.99
C ILE A 226 23.06 11.04 20.33
N ARG A 227 21.89 10.51 20.71
CA ARG A 227 21.65 9.09 20.99
C ARG A 227 20.76 8.46 19.91
N LEU A 228 21.04 7.21 19.56
CA LEU A 228 20.31 6.42 18.56
C LEU A 228 20.37 4.93 18.90
N GLY A 229 19.30 4.16 18.74
CA GLY A 229 19.22 2.75 19.14
C GLY A 229 19.06 2.50 20.64
N ASP A 230 18.43 3.44 21.37
CA ASP A 230 17.96 3.18 22.73
C ASP A 230 16.75 2.23 22.71
N ARG A 231 16.68 1.26 23.64
CA ARG A 231 15.60 0.25 23.64
C ARG A 231 14.24 0.92 23.88
N VAL A 232 13.34 0.79 22.90
CA VAL A 232 11.99 1.34 22.95
C VAL A 232 11.13 0.57 23.96
N THR A 233 10.87 1.20 25.12
CA THR A 233 9.73 0.89 25.98
C THR A 233 8.54 1.74 25.52
N SER A 234 7.35 1.12 25.40
CA SER A 234 6.21 1.74 24.69
C SER A 234 4.84 1.36 25.27
N ASP A 235 4.79 1.14 26.57
CA ASP A 235 3.60 0.75 27.35
C ASP A 235 3.90 0.60 28.86
N GLY A 236 5.07 1.00 29.35
CA GLY A 236 5.57 0.61 30.68
C GLY A 236 6.00 -0.85 30.81
N GLY A 237 5.85 -1.66 29.75
CA GLY A 237 6.55 -2.92 29.54
C GLY A 237 7.54 -2.80 28.37
N SER A 238 7.78 -3.90 27.66
CA SER A 238 8.48 -3.89 26.38
C SER A 238 7.80 -4.81 25.37
N ARG A 239 7.61 -4.32 24.11
CA ARG A 239 7.03 -5.08 22.98
C ARG A 239 7.68 -6.46 22.79
N ASP A 240 8.96 -6.57 23.14
CA ASP A 240 9.76 -7.78 23.07
C ASP A 240 9.40 -8.87 24.10
N HIS A 241 8.48 -8.63 25.05
CA HIS A 241 7.97 -9.67 25.96
C HIS A 241 7.49 -10.93 25.20
N GLY A 242 6.81 -10.76 24.05
CA GLY A 242 6.38 -11.86 23.19
C GLY A 242 7.50 -12.61 22.46
N LEU A 243 8.75 -12.14 22.53
CA LEU A 243 9.94 -12.83 22.03
C LEU A 243 10.69 -13.63 23.10
N TYR A 244 10.44 -13.40 24.40
CA TYR A 244 11.08 -14.20 25.45
C TYR A 244 10.28 -15.48 25.72
N ASN A 245 10.96 -16.63 25.68
CA ASN A 245 10.34 -17.89 26.07
C ASN A 245 10.24 -18.03 27.60
N HIS A 246 9.59 -19.10 28.07
CA HIS A 246 9.38 -19.40 29.50
C HIS A 246 10.66 -19.56 30.34
N LEU A 247 11.85 -19.55 29.72
CA LEU A 247 13.18 -19.57 30.38
C LEU A 247 13.87 -18.19 30.32
N GLY A 248 13.15 -17.12 29.95
CA GLY A 248 13.70 -15.77 29.80
C GLY A 248 14.68 -15.60 28.64
N ARG A 249 14.69 -16.53 27.66
CA ARG A 249 15.59 -16.47 26.50
C ARG A 249 14.87 -15.90 25.28
N LEU A 250 15.52 -14.96 24.58
CA LEU A 250 15.01 -14.39 23.34
C LEU A 250 14.91 -15.47 22.25
N SER A 251 13.75 -15.56 21.61
CA SER A 251 13.35 -16.60 20.67
C SER A 251 12.91 -15.96 19.36
N LEU A 252 13.89 -15.74 18.48
CA LEU A 252 13.71 -15.08 17.19
C LEU A 252 13.34 -16.08 16.08
N ASP A 253 12.63 -15.58 15.08
CA ASP A 253 12.39 -16.26 13.82
C ASP A 253 12.60 -15.30 12.64
N MET A 254 13.87 -15.13 12.27
CA MET A 254 14.27 -14.33 11.11
C MET A 254 13.75 -14.89 9.78
N GLN A 255 13.37 -16.18 9.69
CA GLN A 255 12.80 -16.72 8.45
C GLN A 255 11.39 -16.18 8.23
N THR A 256 10.52 -16.24 9.25
CA THR A 256 9.20 -15.60 9.17
C THR A 256 9.35 -14.08 9.03
N THR A 257 10.18 -13.44 9.87
CA THR A 257 10.38 -11.99 9.86
C THR A 257 10.82 -11.46 8.49
N PHE A 258 11.79 -12.11 7.83
CA PHE A 258 12.33 -11.60 6.56
C PHE A 258 11.45 -11.90 5.34
N ASN A 259 10.53 -12.88 5.43
CA ASN A 259 9.61 -13.27 4.36
C ASN A 259 8.17 -12.74 4.59
N THR A 260 7.96 -11.86 5.57
CA THR A 260 6.66 -11.21 5.80
C THR A 260 6.43 -10.12 4.76
N VAL A 261 5.49 -10.37 3.84
CA VAL A 261 5.07 -9.44 2.76
C VAL A 261 3.71 -8.78 3.03
N ASP A 262 3.06 -9.09 4.15
CA ASP A 262 1.82 -8.44 4.59
C ASP A 262 1.70 -8.46 6.12
N LEU A 263 1.16 -7.39 6.70
CA LEU A 263 0.97 -7.22 8.15
C LEU A 263 -0.52 -7.00 8.44
N THR A 264 -1.26 -8.09 8.60
CA THR A 264 -2.72 -8.03 8.83
C THR A 264 -3.04 -7.79 10.30
N LEU A 265 -3.94 -6.84 10.56
CA LEU A 265 -4.48 -6.55 11.90
C LEU A 265 -5.68 -7.45 12.28
N GLU A 266 -6.17 -8.27 11.35
CA GLU A 266 -7.47 -8.95 11.47
C GLU A 266 -7.36 -10.47 11.63
N GLY A 267 -7.49 -10.92 12.89
CA GLY A 267 -8.34 -12.06 13.27
C GLY A 267 -7.93 -13.49 12.90
N SER A 268 -7.41 -14.24 13.89
CA SER A 268 -7.86 -15.62 14.23
C SER A 268 -6.99 -16.32 15.30
N SER A 269 -7.50 -16.39 16.54
CA SER A 269 -6.94 -17.18 17.66
C SER A 269 -5.54 -16.77 18.17
N ARG A 270 -5.16 -17.29 19.35
CA ARG A 270 -3.82 -17.11 19.95
C ARG A 270 -2.76 -18.08 19.40
N ALA A 271 -3.09 -18.95 18.44
CA ALA A 271 -2.21 -20.02 17.98
C ALA A 271 -1.43 -19.66 16.71
N ASP A 272 -2.10 -19.05 15.73
CA ASP A 272 -1.58 -18.96 14.35
C ASP A 272 -1.00 -17.57 13.98
N HIS A 273 -0.98 -16.62 14.93
CA HIS A 273 -0.45 -15.28 14.70
C HIS A 273 1.05 -15.21 14.99
N TYR A 274 1.83 -14.84 13.96
CA TYR A 274 3.09 -14.14 14.19
C TYR A 274 2.76 -12.71 14.66
N ASP A 275 2.41 -12.60 15.94
CA ASP A 275 1.98 -11.38 16.63
C ASP A 275 2.79 -10.16 16.17
N LEU A 276 2.08 -9.11 15.75
CA LEU A 276 2.62 -7.86 15.23
C LEU A 276 3.67 -7.26 16.19
N SER A 277 3.48 -7.40 17.50
CA SER A 277 4.43 -6.96 18.55
C SER A 277 5.76 -7.71 18.46
N ARG A 278 5.71 -9.01 18.13
CA ARG A 278 6.89 -9.86 17.89
C ARG A 278 7.58 -9.46 16.58
N PHE A 279 6.83 -9.10 15.53
CA PHE A 279 7.38 -8.60 14.28
C PHE A 279 8.19 -7.31 14.47
N TYR A 280 7.58 -6.24 15.00
CA TYR A 280 8.30 -4.97 15.26
C TYR A 280 9.55 -5.20 16.14
N SER A 281 9.42 -6.00 17.20
CA SER A 281 10.54 -6.30 18.10
C SER A 281 11.66 -7.10 17.41
N ALA A 282 11.32 -8.07 16.56
CA ALA A 282 12.29 -8.89 15.83
C ALA A 282 13.00 -8.07 14.74
N ALA A 283 12.25 -7.22 14.03
CA ALA A 283 12.76 -6.25 13.06
C ALA A 283 13.73 -5.26 13.71
N TYR A 284 13.34 -4.66 14.85
CA TYR A 284 14.20 -3.77 15.64
C TYR A 284 15.50 -4.46 16.07
N PHE A 285 15.45 -5.67 16.64
CA PHE A 285 16.66 -6.39 17.04
C PHE A 285 17.56 -6.77 15.84
N ALA A 286 16.97 -7.12 14.69
CA ALA A 286 17.71 -7.41 13.47
C ALA A 286 18.43 -6.16 12.95
N VAL A 287 17.73 -5.03 12.82
CA VAL A 287 18.31 -3.75 12.37
C VAL A 287 19.37 -3.25 13.35
N HIS A 288 19.17 -3.38 14.66
CA HIS A 288 20.16 -3.01 15.67
C HIS A 288 21.42 -3.89 15.60
N TYR A 289 21.25 -5.22 15.44
CA TYR A 289 22.37 -6.13 15.17
C TYR A 289 23.13 -5.76 13.89
N PHE A 290 22.43 -5.52 12.78
CA PHE A 290 23.09 -5.14 11.53
C PHE A 290 23.79 -3.78 11.62
N ASN A 291 23.25 -2.83 12.39
CA ASN A 291 23.87 -1.54 12.65
C ASN A 291 25.06 -1.58 13.63
N SER A 292 25.36 -2.71 14.26
CA SER A 292 26.41 -2.82 15.28
C SER A 292 27.85 -2.72 14.75
N THR A 293 28.11 -3.06 13.48
CA THR A 293 29.45 -2.98 12.85
C THR A 293 29.38 -2.65 11.37
N ASP A 294 30.43 -2.07 10.77
CA ASP A 294 30.46 -1.77 9.34
C ASP A 294 30.33 -2.98 8.43
N ALA A 295 30.88 -4.14 8.82
CA ALA A 295 30.75 -5.38 8.07
C ALA A 295 29.29 -5.87 8.00
N LEU A 296 28.54 -5.70 9.09
CA LEU A 296 27.12 -6.04 9.16
C LEU A 296 26.23 -4.97 8.51
N ARG A 297 26.58 -3.68 8.61
CA ARG A 297 25.91 -2.60 7.84
C ARG A 297 26.05 -2.85 6.34
N ALA A 298 27.24 -3.24 5.89
CA ALA A 298 27.49 -3.60 4.50
C ALA A 298 26.73 -4.88 4.07
N SER A 299 26.46 -5.83 4.96
CA SER A 299 25.63 -7.01 4.62
C SER A 299 24.15 -6.65 4.49
N LEU A 300 23.61 -5.78 5.35
CA LEU A 300 22.26 -5.24 5.20
C LEU A 300 22.12 -4.41 3.90
N ALA A 301 23.11 -3.56 3.58
CA ALA A 301 23.12 -2.81 2.32
C ALA A 301 23.12 -3.73 1.08
N ARG A 302 23.88 -4.84 1.10
CA ARG A 302 23.82 -5.88 0.05
C ARG A 302 22.44 -6.54 -0.02
N TYR A 303 21.83 -6.89 1.11
CA TYR A 303 20.50 -7.51 1.16
C TYR A 303 19.45 -6.64 0.44
N VAL A 304 19.31 -5.36 0.83
CA VAL A 304 18.32 -4.47 0.20
C VAL A 304 18.69 -4.17 -1.27
N THR A 305 19.98 -4.21 -1.63
CA THR A 305 20.42 -4.13 -3.04
C THR A 305 20.00 -5.35 -3.86
N PHE A 306 19.98 -6.57 -3.29
CA PHE A 306 19.44 -7.75 -3.98
C PHE A 306 17.92 -7.66 -4.13
N ILE A 307 17.18 -7.20 -3.11
CA ILE A 307 15.73 -6.94 -3.21
C ILE A 307 15.43 -5.96 -4.36
N ASN A 308 16.16 -4.85 -4.45
CA ASN A 308 15.98 -3.85 -5.52
C ASN A 308 16.53 -4.28 -6.89
N ARG A 309 17.19 -5.44 -6.96
CA ARG A 309 17.47 -6.14 -8.23
C ARG A 309 16.38 -7.16 -8.58
N GLY A 310 15.32 -7.27 -7.79
CA GLY A 310 14.25 -8.25 -8.00
C GLY A 310 14.61 -9.68 -7.57
N TYR A 311 15.54 -9.87 -6.63
CA TYR A 311 15.72 -11.16 -5.96
C TYR A 311 14.74 -11.32 -4.78
N ARG A 312 14.24 -12.54 -4.58
CA ARG A 312 13.40 -12.93 -3.44
C ARG A 312 14.09 -12.74 -2.10
N GLN A 313 13.29 -12.56 -1.05
CA GLN A 313 13.75 -12.28 0.31
C GLN A 313 14.59 -13.42 0.93
N ASP A 314 14.23 -14.67 0.66
CA ASP A 314 14.98 -15.87 1.05
C ASP A 314 16.36 -15.94 0.38
N ARG A 315 16.39 -15.79 -0.95
CA ARG A 315 17.61 -15.84 -1.76
C ARG A 315 18.54 -14.66 -1.48
N ALA A 316 18.00 -13.45 -1.40
CA ALA A 316 18.72 -12.24 -1.03
C ALA A 316 19.37 -12.34 0.36
N ALA A 317 18.68 -12.92 1.35
CA ALA A 317 19.21 -13.13 2.69
C ALA A 317 20.42 -14.08 2.68
N ALA A 318 20.30 -15.23 2.00
CA ALA A 318 21.39 -16.19 1.87
C ALA A 318 22.63 -15.58 1.20
N MET A 319 22.44 -14.84 0.09
CA MET A 319 23.54 -14.20 -0.67
C MET A 319 24.19 -13.03 0.10
N ALA A 320 23.42 -12.24 0.84
CA ALA A 320 23.91 -11.06 1.54
C ALA A 320 24.61 -11.38 2.88
N PHE A 321 24.00 -12.25 3.68
CA PHE A 321 24.42 -12.53 5.06
C PHE A 321 25.35 -13.75 5.18
N GLN A 322 25.34 -14.66 4.20
CA GLN A 322 26.19 -15.86 4.17
C GLN A 322 26.06 -16.74 5.43
N GLN A 323 24.85 -16.79 6.00
CA GLN A 323 24.48 -17.54 7.19
C GLN A 323 23.09 -18.14 7.01
N SER A 324 22.83 -19.27 7.65
CA SER A 324 21.46 -19.80 7.78
C SER A 324 20.62 -18.94 8.74
N TYR A 325 19.30 -18.99 8.60
CA TYR A 325 18.38 -18.34 9.56
C TYR A 325 18.60 -18.81 11.01
N ALA A 326 19.00 -20.06 11.23
CA ALA A 326 19.32 -20.59 12.55
C ALA A 326 20.57 -19.93 13.17
N GLU A 327 21.58 -19.63 12.37
CA GLU A 327 22.78 -18.92 12.79
C GLU A 327 22.49 -17.43 13.04
N LEU A 328 21.72 -16.78 12.16
CA LEU A 328 21.25 -15.40 12.34
C LEU A 328 20.42 -15.24 13.62
N ASN A 329 19.43 -16.11 13.86
CA ASN A 329 18.63 -16.15 15.09
C ASN A 329 19.54 -16.22 16.33
N LYS A 330 20.56 -17.08 16.31
CA LYS A 330 21.52 -17.26 17.41
C LYS A 330 22.46 -16.05 17.58
N ALA A 331 22.89 -15.43 16.49
CA ALA A 331 23.77 -14.27 16.50
C ALA A 331 23.06 -13.02 17.05
N ILE A 332 21.86 -12.72 16.54
CA ILE A 332 21.04 -11.58 16.97
C ILE A 332 20.59 -11.78 18.43
N ALA A 333 20.17 -12.99 18.83
CA ALA A 333 19.80 -13.26 20.21
C ALA A 333 20.98 -13.12 21.19
N LYS A 334 22.20 -13.54 20.80
CA LYS A 334 23.41 -13.31 21.60
C LYS A 334 23.78 -11.82 21.68
N TYR A 335 23.58 -11.07 20.60
CA TYR A 335 23.83 -9.63 20.57
C TYR A 335 22.88 -8.88 21.51
N ALA A 336 21.57 -9.11 21.36
CA ALA A 336 20.53 -8.48 22.16
C ALA A 336 20.65 -8.80 23.67
N SER A 337 21.11 -10.01 24.03
CA SER A 337 21.26 -10.42 25.44
C SER A 337 22.54 -9.91 26.14
N LEU A 338 23.47 -9.30 25.42
CA LEU A 338 24.78 -8.87 25.95
C LEU A 338 25.12 -7.40 25.67
N HIS A 339 24.82 -6.90 24.48
CA HIS A 339 25.50 -5.74 23.89
C HIS A 339 24.56 -4.80 23.11
N LEU A 340 23.28 -4.71 23.50
CA LEU A 340 22.35 -3.74 22.94
C LEU A 340 22.72 -2.31 23.40
N THR A 341 23.66 -1.69 22.69
CA THR A 341 24.21 -0.36 22.99
C THR A 341 23.66 0.70 22.04
N ALA A 342 22.98 1.72 22.58
CA ALA A 342 22.70 2.93 21.80
C ALA A 342 24.01 3.56 21.29
N GLN A 343 24.04 3.95 20.02
CA GLN A 343 25.11 4.76 19.46
C GLN A 343 25.04 6.15 20.08
N VAL A 344 26.13 6.57 20.73
CA VAL A 344 26.26 7.90 21.33
C VAL A 344 27.30 8.69 20.54
N MET A 345 26.83 9.63 19.73
CA MET A 345 27.68 10.56 18.98
C MET A 345 27.85 11.84 19.80
N THR A 346 29.06 12.40 19.81
CA THR A 346 29.35 13.69 20.47
C THR A 346 29.78 14.71 19.43
N TYR A 347 29.11 15.86 19.36
CA TYR A 347 29.42 16.96 18.45
C TYR A 347 29.84 18.20 19.25
N ARG A 348 31.03 18.75 18.96
CA ARG A 348 31.54 19.99 19.56
C ARG A 348 32.36 20.76 18.53
N HIS A 349 32.03 22.05 18.33
CA HIS A 349 32.78 23.06 17.58
C HIS A 349 33.54 22.56 16.33
N GLY A 350 32.84 22.42 15.22
CA GLY A 350 33.43 22.17 13.91
C GLY A 350 32.41 21.62 12.93
N ASP A 351 32.27 20.30 12.92
CA ASP A 351 31.86 19.57 11.72
C ASP A 351 30.36 19.32 11.57
N PHE A 352 29.58 19.47 12.65
CA PHE A 352 28.12 19.31 12.64
C PHE A 352 27.45 20.31 13.60
N VAL A 353 26.52 21.10 13.08
CA VAL A 353 25.80 22.16 13.81
C VAL A 353 24.37 22.23 13.30
N PHE A 354 23.40 21.93 14.18
CA PHE A 354 21.98 22.07 13.85
C PHE A 354 21.64 23.51 13.40
N PRO A 355 20.84 23.69 12.33
CA PRO A 355 20.46 25.01 11.87
C PRO A 355 19.65 25.75 12.94
N LYS A 356 19.96 27.03 13.15
CA LYS A 356 19.14 27.88 14.01
C LYS A 356 17.81 28.19 13.31
N ILE A 357 16.79 27.39 13.61
CA ILE A 357 15.41 27.68 13.22
C ILE A 357 14.85 28.87 14.01
N SER A 358 13.92 29.59 13.40
CA SER A 358 13.12 30.65 14.02
C SER A 358 11.66 30.48 13.60
N PRO A 359 10.91 29.54 14.21
CA PRO A 359 9.53 29.28 13.81
C PRO A 359 8.61 30.48 14.07
N SER A 360 7.62 30.69 13.21
CA SER A 360 6.59 31.71 13.40
C SER A 360 5.28 31.09 13.89
N VAL A 361 4.72 31.63 14.97
CA VAL A 361 3.48 31.16 15.60
C VAL A 361 2.33 32.09 15.25
N THR A 362 1.26 31.54 14.69
CA THR A 362 0.04 32.26 14.31
C THR A 362 -1.16 31.62 14.99
N ARG A 363 -1.97 32.39 15.74
CA ARG A 363 -3.25 31.89 16.26
C ARG A 363 -4.26 31.74 15.13
N LEU A 364 -4.94 30.60 15.05
CA LEU A 364 -6.01 30.39 14.08
C LEU A 364 -7.36 30.84 14.65
N ASP A 365 -8.18 31.42 13.79
CA ASP A 365 -9.61 31.63 13.99
C ASP A 365 -10.41 30.48 13.36
N THR A 366 -11.75 30.53 13.42
CA THR A 366 -12.59 29.45 12.88
C THR A 366 -12.46 29.27 11.35
N PRO A 367 -12.51 30.33 10.51
CA PRO A 367 -12.26 30.19 9.07
C PRO A 367 -10.87 29.62 8.76
N GLY A 368 -9.82 30.11 9.43
CA GLY A 368 -8.45 29.62 9.27
C GLY A 368 -8.28 28.16 9.67
N LEU A 369 -8.88 27.74 10.79
CA LEU A 369 -8.91 26.34 11.22
C LEU A 369 -9.57 25.44 10.18
N TYR A 370 -10.78 25.77 9.72
CA TYR A 370 -11.50 24.96 8.73
C TYR A 370 -10.72 24.87 7.41
N ALA A 371 -10.02 25.93 7.01
CA ALA A 371 -9.14 25.94 5.83
C ALA A 371 -7.86 25.09 5.98
N GLN A 372 -7.39 24.83 7.21
CA GLN A 372 -6.30 23.86 7.46
C GLN A 372 -6.83 22.43 7.52
N LEU A 373 -7.92 22.18 8.27
CA LEU A 373 -8.53 20.86 8.39
C LEU A 373 -8.98 20.33 7.02
N ALA A 374 -9.59 21.17 6.18
CA ALA A 374 -10.00 20.82 4.82
C ALA A 374 -8.83 20.52 3.86
N ARG A 375 -7.64 21.09 4.09
CA ARG A 375 -6.44 20.80 3.28
C ARG A 375 -5.66 19.56 3.74
N ILE A 376 -5.91 19.06 4.95
CA ILE A 376 -5.20 17.91 5.54
C ILE A 376 -6.10 16.67 5.56
N LEU A 377 -7.25 16.73 6.23
CA LEU A 377 -8.05 15.55 6.57
C LEU A 377 -8.58 14.72 5.39
N PRO A 378 -8.90 15.27 4.19
CA PRO A 378 -9.38 14.44 3.07
C PRO A 378 -8.36 13.43 2.54
N ASN A 379 -7.07 13.64 2.80
CA ASN A 379 -5.99 12.69 2.47
C ASN A 379 -5.92 11.54 3.48
N HIS A 380 -6.66 11.59 4.58
CA HIS A 380 -6.68 10.59 5.65
C HIS A 380 -8.07 9.95 5.76
N LYS A 381 -8.16 8.79 6.44
CA LYS A 381 -9.37 7.97 6.51
C LYS A 381 -10.45 8.54 7.43
N ILE A 382 -11.13 9.60 6.99
CA ILE A 382 -12.37 10.12 7.62
C ILE A 382 -13.63 9.57 6.91
N SER A 383 -14.81 9.70 7.52
CA SER A 383 -16.08 9.29 6.89
C SER A 383 -16.49 10.27 5.79
N ARG A 384 -17.19 9.81 4.74
CA ARG A 384 -17.69 10.71 3.68
C ARG A 384 -18.64 11.78 4.23
N ALA A 385 -19.53 11.40 5.15
CA ALA A 385 -20.45 12.35 5.78
C ALA A 385 -19.71 13.44 6.60
N ASP A 386 -18.54 13.14 7.16
CA ASP A 386 -17.73 14.13 7.88
C ASP A 386 -16.86 14.96 6.93
N LEU A 387 -16.39 14.37 5.82
CA LEU A 387 -15.75 15.08 4.71
C LEU A 387 -16.70 16.11 4.07
N GLU A 388 -17.95 15.73 3.83
CA GLU A 388 -19.00 16.60 3.30
C GLU A 388 -19.29 17.77 4.25
N LYS A 389 -19.46 17.52 5.55
CA LYS A 389 -19.59 18.58 6.58
C LYS A 389 -18.39 19.51 6.58
N LEU A 390 -17.17 18.95 6.61
CA LEU A 390 -15.91 19.68 6.69
C LEU A 390 -15.74 20.63 5.49
N LEU A 391 -15.92 20.12 4.27
CA LEU A 391 -15.70 20.90 3.06
C LEU A 391 -16.84 21.89 2.81
N THR A 392 -18.09 21.54 3.11
CA THR A 392 -19.22 22.48 3.08
C THR A 392 -18.99 23.64 4.04
N ARG A 393 -18.64 23.34 5.30
CA ARG A 393 -18.41 24.37 6.32
C ARG A 393 -17.17 25.22 6.04
N ASN A 394 -16.11 24.62 5.48
CA ASN A 394 -14.96 25.37 4.98
C ASN A 394 -15.37 26.37 3.89
N ARG A 395 -16.18 25.94 2.92
CA ARG A 395 -16.67 26.80 1.84
C ARG A 395 -17.57 27.94 2.34
N GLU A 396 -18.47 27.67 3.29
CA GLU A 396 -19.32 28.70 3.91
C GLU A 396 -18.49 29.82 4.56
N LEU A 397 -17.39 29.46 5.21
CA LEU A 397 -16.50 30.38 5.94
C LEU A 397 -15.47 31.06 5.01
N ASN A 398 -15.04 30.40 3.94
CA ASN A 398 -13.96 30.82 3.05
C ASN A 398 -14.42 30.91 1.58
N GLN A 399 -15.52 31.62 1.32
CA GLN A 399 -16.23 31.65 0.03
C GLN A 399 -15.39 32.11 -1.18
N ASP A 400 -14.32 32.89 -0.92
CA ASP A 400 -13.36 33.38 -1.93
C ASP A 400 -12.03 32.60 -1.98
N ASP A 401 -11.80 31.63 -1.10
CA ASP A 401 -10.64 30.73 -1.19
C ASP A 401 -10.86 29.68 -2.30
N ALA A 402 -9.87 29.52 -3.17
CA ALA A 402 -9.97 28.61 -4.32
C ALA A 402 -10.06 27.13 -3.89
N ASP A 403 -9.31 26.69 -2.88
CA ASP A 403 -9.36 25.31 -2.40
C ASP A 403 -10.69 25.00 -1.71
N ALA A 404 -11.23 25.95 -0.94
CA ALA A 404 -12.56 25.82 -0.32
C ALA A 404 -13.70 25.66 -1.36
N ASN A 405 -13.51 26.22 -2.56
CA ASN A 405 -14.39 25.97 -3.69
C ASN A 405 -14.07 24.66 -4.43
N LEU A 406 -12.80 24.24 -4.50
CA LEU A 406 -12.35 23.14 -5.38
C LEU A 406 -12.23 21.75 -4.73
N LEU A 407 -12.07 21.66 -3.41
CA LEU A 407 -11.95 20.37 -2.71
C LEU A 407 -13.21 19.49 -2.86
N PRO A 408 -14.46 20.01 -2.76
CA PRO A 408 -15.65 19.21 -3.05
C PRO A 408 -15.66 18.56 -4.43
N LEU A 409 -15.18 19.28 -5.45
CA LEU A 409 -15.05 18.77 -6.82
C LEU A 409 -14.00 17.64 -6.92
N LEU A 410 -12.87 17.78 -6.22
CA LEU A 410 -11.81 16.76 -6.17
C LEU A 410 -12.30 15.45 -5.52
N HIS A 411 -13.10 15.56 -4.46
CA HIS A 411 -13.61 14.41 -3.70
C HIS A 411 -14.97 13.88 -4.18
N GLY A 412 -15.43 14.27 -5.37
CA GLY A 412 -16.66 13.74 -5.97
C GLY A 412 -17.96 14.14 -5.24
N LEU A 413 -17.93 15.28 -4.53
CA LEU A 413 -19.08 15.87 -3.85
C LEU A 413 -19.84 16.88 -4.75
N GLU A 414 -19.26 17.22 -5.90
CA GLU A 414 -19.86 18.12 -6.91
C GLU A 414 -19.68 17.57 -8.33
N SER A 415 -20.58 18.00 -9.23
CA SER A 415 -20.56 17.61 -10.63
C SER A 415 -19.42 18.27 -11.42
N SER A 416 -18.93 17.56 -12.43
CA SER A 416 -17.92 18.06 -13.38
C SER A 416 -18.33 19.37 -14.08
N THR A 417 -19.64 19.63 -14.20
CA THR A 417 -20.19 20.89 -14.72
C THR A 417 -19.88 22.12 -13.85
N ALA A 418 -19.76 21.97 -12.53
CA ALA A 418 -19.30 23.05 -11.64
C ALA A 418 -17.83 23.41 -11.92
N GLY A 419 -17.01 22.40 -12.25
CA GLY A 419 -15.60 22.57 -12.62
C GLY A 419 -15.37 23.55 -13.78
N ALA A 420 -16.28 23.62 -14.75
CA ALA A 420 -16.17 24.55 -15.88
C ALA A 420 -16.38 26.02 -15.47
N ALA A 421 -17.25 26.30 -14.50
CA ALA A 421 -17.41 27.64 -13.93
C ALA A 421 -16.22 28.01 -13.02
N LEU A 422 -15.70 27.04 -12.27
CA LEU A 422 -14.53 27.21 -11.42
C LEU A 422 -13.24 27.40 -12.26
N GLU A 423 -13.13 26.81 -13.45
CA GLU A 423 -12.05 27.10 -14.41
C GLU A 423 -12.06 28.57 -14.86
N GLN A 424 -13.23 29.18 -15.02
CA GLN A 424 -13.35 30.61 -15.36
C GLN A 424 -13.00 31.53 -14.18
N ARG A 425 -13.38 31.16 -12.94
CA ARG A 425 -13.07 31.91 -11.71
C ARG A 425 -11.58 31.79 -11.32
N PHE A 426 -10.97 30.62 -11.53
CA PHE A 426 -9.61 30.29 -11.09
C PHE A 426 -8.73 29.69 -12.22
N PRO A 427 -8.54 30.37 -13.38
CA PRO A 427 -7.92 29.81 -14.60
C PRO A 427 -6.41 29.49 -14.53
N LYS A 428 -5.83 29.61 -13.33
CA LYS A 428 -4.43 29.30 -13.00
C LYS A 428 -4.30 28.33 -11.82
N HIS A 429 -5.37 27.64 -11.37
CA HIS A 429 -5.23 26.66 -10.30
C HIS A 429 -4.69 25.32 -10.83
N PRO A 430 -3.60 24.75 -10.28
CA PRO A 430 -2.98 23.54 -10.84
C PRO A 430 -3.91 22.32 -10.81
N MET A 431 -4.73 22.21 -9.75
CA MET A 431 -5.71 21.14 -9.58
C MET A 431 -6.82 21.16 -10.64
N LEU A 432 -7.38 22.33 -10.97
CA LEU A 432 -8.36 22.49 -12.05
C LEU A 432 -7.79 22.09 -13.41
N LEU A 433 -6.57 22.52 -13.70
CA LEU A 433 -5.92 22.25 -14.96
C LEU A 433 -5.57 20.76 -15.11
N THR A 434 -5.28 20.08 -14.01
CA THR A 434 -5.07 18.63 -13.97
C THR A 434 -6.38 17.89 -14.20
N LEU A 435 -7.44 18.20 -13.46
CA LEU A 435 -8.77 17.61 -13.69
C LEU A 435 -9.26 17.83 -15.13
N ARG A 436 -9.03 19.02 -15.69
CA ARG A 436 -9.38 19.35 -17.08
C ARG A 436 -8.58 18.51 -18.08
N ALA A 437 -7.31 18.23 -17.80
CA ALA A 437 -6.50 17.33 -18.59
C ALA A 437 -6.96 15.86 -18.49
N ASP A 438 -7.32 15.39 -17.29
CA ASP A 438 -7.83 14.02 -17.08
C ASP A 438 -9.15 13.78 -17.82
N MET A 439 -10.08 14.75 -17.81
CA MET A 439 -11.30 14.69 -18.63
C MET A 439 -11.00 14.59 -20.13
N LEU A 440 -10.04 15.39 -20.62
CA LEU A 440 -9.63 15.36 -22.03
C LEU A 440 -8.89 14.07 -22.40
N ARG A 441 -8.07 13.52 -21.49
CA ARG A 441 -7.41 12.22 -21.64
C ARG A 441 -8.46 11.10 -21.75
N GLY A 442 -9.41 11.03 -20.81
CA GLY A 442 -10.50 10.04 -20.83
C GLY A 442 -11.39 10.14 -22.07
N GLN A 443 -11.64 11.35 -22.58
CA GLN A 443 -12.32 11.53 -23.87
C GLN A 443 -11.48 10.97 -25.03
N ALA A 444 -10.18 11.24 -25.07
CA ALA A 444 -9.29 10.74 -26.11
C ALA A 444 -9.12 9.21 -26.07
N GLU A 445 -9.11 8.61 -24.87
CA GLU A 445 -9.16 7.15 -24.65
C GLU A 445 -10.43 6.57 -25.30
N HIS A 446 -11.61 7.08 -24.92
CA HIS A 446 -12.88 6.56 -25.42
C HIS A 446 -13.00 6.64 -26.96
N MET A 447 -12.63 7.78 -27.55
CA MET A 447 -12.63 7.98 -29.00
C MET A 447 -11.64 7.04 -29.71
N LYS A 448 -10.45 6.82 -29.14
CA LYS A 448 -9.45 5.87 -29.67
C LYS A 448 -10.00 4.44 -29.69
N ASP A 449 -10.63 4.01 -28.60
CA ASP A 449 -11.17 2.65 -28.46
C ASP A 449 -12.33 2.37 -29.43
N GLN A 450 -13.11 3.41 -29.76
CA GLN A 450 -14.17 3.38 -30.77
C GLN A 450 -13.65 3.51 -32.22
N GLY A 451 -12.37 3.82 -32.41
CA GLY A 451 -11.77 4.07 -33.73
C GLY A 451 -12.16 5.43 -34.35
N GLU A 452 -12.64 6.38 -33.55
CA GLU A 452 -13.08 7.68 -34.05
C GLU A 452 -11.91 8.58 -34.50
N ALA A 453 -12.13 9.36 -35.55
CA ALA A 453 -11.15 10.34 -36.02
C ALA A 453 -11.02 11.52 -35.05
N GLY A 454 -9.81 12.06 -34.92
CA GLY A 454 -9.56 13.31 -34.17
C GLY A 454 -9.18 13.14 -32.69
N TRP A 455 -9.22 11.92 -32.13
CA TRP A 455 -8.76 11.65 -30.75
C TRP A 455 -7.35 12.23 -30.41
N PRO A 456 -6.34 12.24 -31.33
CA PRO A 456 -5.03 12.81 -31.00
C PRO A 456 -5.08 14.31 -30.71
N ALA A 457 -6.00 15.05 -31.35
CA ALA A 457 -6.17 16.48 -31.12
C ALA A 457 -6.84 16.80 -29.76
N ILE A 458 -7.50 15.81 -29.15
CA ILE A 458 -8.00 15.90 -27.78
C ILE A 458 -6.87 15.52 -26.80
N ALA A 459 -6.12 14.45 -27.10
CA ALA A 459 -4.95 14.04 -26.32
C ALA A 459 -3.89 15.17 -26.22
N TYR A 460 -3.56 15.86 -27.31
CA TYR A 460 -2.62 16.99 -27.27
C TYR A 460 -3.12 18.16 -26.43
N LYS A 461 -4.44 18.41 -26.36
CA LYS A 461 -5.00 19.40 -25.43
C LYS A 461 -4.78 18.98 -23.98
N ALA A 462 -5.04 17.71 -23.64
CA ALA A 462 -4.77 17.17 -22.30
C ALA A 462 -3.31 17.39 -21.89
N ARG A 463 -2.36 17.08 -22.79
CA ARG A 463 -0.92 17.30 -22.58
C ARG A 463 -0.61 18.73 -22.18
N ASP A 464 -1.12 19.71 -22.92
CA ASP A 464 -0.80 21.11 -22.69
C ASP A 464 -1.44 21.67 -21.41
N TYR A 465 -2.57 21.09 -20.96
CA TYR A 465 -3.12 21.34 -19.62
C TYR A 465 -2.25 20.75 -18.50
N TYR A 466 -1.81 19.48 -18.58
CA TYR A 466 -0.87 18.90 -17.59
C TYR A 466 0.43 19.72 -17.52
N ARG A 467 1.04 20.03 -18.67
CA ARG A 467 2.24 20.89 -18.76
C ARG A 467 1.99 22.29 -18.17
N LYS A 468 0.77 22.84 -18.26
CA LYS A 468 0.41 24.13 -17.65
C LYS A 468 0.27 24.01 -16.14
N ALA A 469 -0.30 22.92 -15.61
CA ALA A 469 -0.35 22.65 -14.18
C ALA A 469 1.06 22.53 -13.58
N ILE A 470 1.93 21.72 -14.20
CA ILE A 470 3.33 21.51 -13.78
C ILE A 470 4.14 22.83 -13.76
N ARG A 471 3.93 23.73 -14.74
CA ARG A 471 4.58 25.06 -14.76
C ARG A 471 4.06 26.04 -13.70
N ILE A 472 2.89 25.77 -13.10
CA ILE A 472 2.30 26.59 -12.04
C ILE A 472 2.71 26.05 -10.68
N ASP A 473 2.73 24.74 -10.52
CA ASP A 473 3.14 24.05 -9.30
C ASP A 473 3.88 22.75 -9.65
N ALA A 474 5.20 22.83 -9.79
CA ALA A 474 6.06 21.67 -10.00
C ALA A 474 6.13 20.75 -8.76
N GLY A 475 5.57 21.18 -7.62
CA GLY A 475 5.41 20.37 -6.42
C GLY A 475 4.13 19.54 -6.39
N TYR A 476 3.24 19.65 -7.38
CA TYR A 476 1.98 18.92 -7.45
C TYR A 476 2.13 17.68 -8.36
N PRO A 477 2.04 16.44 -7.82
CA PRO A 477 2.45 15.24 -8.56
C PRO A 477 1.39 14.64 -9.51
N ALA A 478 0.09 14.82 -9.25
CA ALA A 478 -0.99 14.32 -10.13
C ALA A 478 -0.79 14.58 -11.65
N PRO A 479 -0.47 15.79 -12.12
CA PRO A 479 -0.29 16.04 -13.56
C PRO A 479 0.92 15.33 -14.17
N TYR A 480 1.93 14.93 -13.38
CA TYR A 480 3.04 14.11 -13.89
C TYR A 480 2.57 12.69 -14.20
N ASN A 481 1.78 12.09 -13.30
CA ASN A 481 1.17 10.78 -13.53
C ASN A 481 0.20 10.79 -14.73
N GLY A 482 -0.68 11.79 -14.79
CA GLY A 482 -1.61 11.96 -15.91
C GLY A 482 -0.91 12.18 -17.26
N LEU A 483 0.23 12.88 -17.27
CA LEU A 483 1.09 13.04 -18.44
C LEU A 483 1.73 11.70 -18.86
N GLY A 484 2.25 10.92 -17.92
CA GLY A 484 2.79 9.58 -18.17
C GLY A 484 1.76 8.66 -18.86
N LEU A 485 0.57 8.54 -18.26
CA LEU A 485 -0.56 7.76 -18.80
C LEU A 485 -0.94 8.24 -20.21
N LEU A 486 -1.04 9.55 -20.43
CA LEU A 486 -1.38 10.13 -21.72
C LEU A 486 -0.39 9.72 -22.83
N TYR A 487 0.91 9.63 -22.52
CA TYR A 487 1.91 9.19 -23.49
C TYR A 487 1.85 7.69 -23.81
N GLN A 488 1.19 6.84 -23.02
CA GLN A 488 0.89 5.46 -23.43
C GLN A 488 -0.10 5.41 -24.60
N LEU A 489 -0.99 6.41 -24.71
CA LEU A 489 -1.98 6.53 -25.79
C LEU A 489 -1.39 7.13 -27.06
N LEU A 490 -0.46 8.08 -26.91
CA LEU A 490 0.11 8.85 -28.01
C LEU A 490 1.05 7.99 -28.89
N PRO A 491 1.13 8.26 -30.22
CA PRO A 491 1.97 7.50 -31.13
C PRO A 491 3.47 7.54 -30.82
N ASP A 492 4.22 6.53 -31.26
CA ASP A 492 5.67 6.40 -31.06
C ASP A 492 6.52 7.51 -31.72
N SER A 493 5.91 8.38 -32.53
CA SER A 493 6.55 9.59 -33.08
C SER A 493 6.71 10.72 -32.07
N GLU A 494 6.04 10.66 -30.92
CA GLU A 494 6.09 11.71 -29.89
C GLU A 494 7.30 11.55 -28.94
N PRO A 495 7.83 12.65 -28.38
CA PRO A 495 9.01 12.60 -27.50
C PRO A 495 8.69 11.99 -26.13
N LEU A 496 8.91 10.68 -26.01
CA LEU A 496 8.63 9.86 -24.81
C LEU A 496 9.41 10.24 -23.54
N GLN A 497 10.35 11.19 -23.61
CA GLN A 497 11.08 11.70 -22.44
C GLN A 497 10.15 12.34 -21.40
N GLU A 498 9.05 12.96 -21.81
CA GLU A 498 8.02 13.48 -20.89
C GLU A 498 7.24 12.35 -20.20
N ALA A 499 7.09 11.19 -20.84
CA ALA A 499 6.47 10.01 -20.24
C ALA A 499 7.36 9.39 -19.16
N VAL A 500 8.68 9.30 -19.43
CA VAL A 500 9.70 8.90 -18.44
C VAL A 500 9.65 9.83 -17.23
N ALA A 501 9.76 11.15 -17.43
CA ALA A 501 9.72 12.12 -16.33
C ALA A 501 8.39 12.10 -15.56
N GLY A 502 7.27 11.85 -16.25
CA GLY A 502 5.94 11.71 -15.65
C GLY A 502 5.85 10.52 -14.69
N PHE A 503 6.20 9.32 -15.17
CA PHE A 503 6.13 8.10 -14.34
C PHE A 503 7.24 8.02 -13.28
N ASP A 504 8.45 8.51 -13.57
CA ASP A 504 9.55 8.56 -12.60
C ASP A 504 9.16 9.45 -11.40
N THR A 505 8.64 10.66 -11.67
CA THR A 505 8.10 11.55 -10.64
C THR A 505 6.94 10.90 -9.89
N ALA A 506 5.96 10.31 -10.59
CA ALA A 506 4.81 9.66 -9.96
C ALA A 506 5.23 8.48 -9.05
N SER A 507 6.26 7.72 -9.43
CA SER A 507 6.74 6.55 -8.69
C SER A 507 7.21 6.87 -7.27
N ILE A 508 7.71 8.08 -7.03
CA ILE A 508 8.15 8.54 -5.70
C ILE A 508 6.95 8.58 -4.73
N TYR A 509 5.79 9.04 -5.24
CA TYR A 509 4.57 9.27 -4.46
C TYR A 509 3.69 8.03 -4.36
N THR A 510 3.50 7.28 -5.45
CA THR A 510 2.63 6.08 -5.46
C THR A 510 3.36 4.82 -5.07
N ARG A 511 4.61 4.64 -5.55
CA ARG A 511 5.41 3.41 -5.46
C ARG A 511 4.69 2.15 -5.98
N GLU A 512 3.65 2.34 -6.79
CA GLU A 512 2.81 1.27 -7.29
C GLU A 512 3.55 0.41 -8.34
N PRO A 513 3.53 -0.94 -8.23
CA PRO A 513 4.12 -1.84 -9.22
C PRO A 513 3.72 -1.59 -10.67
N GLU A 514 2.52 -1.03 -10.91
CA GLU A 514 2.05 -0.69 -12.25
C GLU A 514 2.75 0.54 -12.83
N THR A 515 2.99 1.59 -12.04
CA THR A 515 3.73 2.80 -12.46
C THR A 515 5.10 2.43 -13.04
N PHE A 516 5.78 1.46 -12.44
CA PHE A 516 7.07 0.95 -12.94
C PHE A 516 6.94 0.08 -14.20
N ARG A 517 5.88 -0.73 -14.35
CA ARG A 517 5.62 -1.50 -15.59
C ARG A 517 5.31 -0.57 -16.76
N GLN A 518 4.54 0.48 -16.53
CA GLN A 518 4.23 1.51 -17.52
C GLN A 518 5.50 2.29 -17.93
N LEU A 519 6.36 2.64 -16.97
CA LEU A 519 7.69 3.20 -17.22
C LEU A 519 8.59 2.24 -18.04
N ALA A 520 8.57 0.94 -17.75
CA ALA A 520 9.30 -0.05 -18.56
C ALA A 520 8.80 -0.06 -20.01
N GLY A 521 7.48 -0.11 -20.22
CA GLY A 521 6.87 -0.03 -21.55
C GLY A 521 7.27 1.21 -22.33
N VAL A 522 7.38 2.37 -21.67
CA VAL A 522 7.93 3.61 -22.25
C VAL A 522 9.39 3.41 -22.68
N PHE A 523 10.28 2.91 -21.81
CA PHE A 523 11.67 2.66 -22.17
C PHE A 523 11.81 1.67 -23.34
N LEU A 524 10.96 0.65 -23.42
CA LEU A 524 11.00 -0.34 -24.50
C LEU A 524 10.59 0.25 -25.86
N ARG A 525 9.61 1.17 -25.89
CA ARG A 525 9.28 1.99 -27.07
C ARG A 525 10.44 2.91 -27.46
N MET A 526 11.22 3.40 -26.50
CA MET A 526 12.46 4.15 -26.72
C MET A 526 13.67 3.26 -27.10
N GLY A 527 13.51 1.94 -27.21
CA GLY A 527 14.60 1.01 -27.54
C GLY A 527 15.62 0.78 -26.40
N LYS A 528 15.23 1.05 -25.15
CA LYS A 528 16.05 1.02 -23.92
C LYS A 528 15.74 -0.22 -23.03
N PRO A 529 16.21 -1.43 -23.37
CA PRO A 529 15.86 -2.65 -22.64
C PRO A 529 16.48 -2.74 -21.24
N MET A 530 17.60 -2.06 -20.97
CA MET A 530 18.24 -2.12 -19.65
C MET A 530 17.51 -1.26 -18.63
N GLU A 531 17.14 -0.05 -19.00
CA GLU A 531 16.33 0.85 -18.17
C GLU A 531 14.92 0.29 -17.94
N ALA A 532 14.40 -0.46 -18.93
CA ALA A 532 13.18 -1.23 -18.76
C ALA A 532 13.34 -2.43 -17.80
N LEU A 533 14.48 -3.13 -17.83
CA LEU A 533 14.79 -4.15 -16.83
C LEU A 533 14.85 -3.55 -15.42
N ASP A 534 15.48 -2.38 -15.26
CA ASP A 534 15.55 -1.68 -13.96
C ASP A 534 14.17 -1.22 -13.47
N ALA A 535 13.30 -0.74 -14.37
CA ALA A 535 11.91 -0.46 -14.03
C ALA A 535 11.13 -1.74 -13.64
N LEU A 536 11.30 -2.86 -14.36
CA LEU A 536 10.68 -4.14 -14.00
C LEU A 536 11.23 -4.71 -12.68
N ARG A 537 12.51 -4.49 -12.35
CA ARG A 537 13.10 -4.82 -11.04
C ARG A 537 12.40 -4.05 -9.92
N SER A 538 12.15 -2.74 -10.10
CA SER A 538 11.34 -1.95 -9.16
C SER A 538 9.90 -2.45 -9.07
N ALA A 539 9.26 -2.78 -10.19
CA ALA A 539 7.91 -3.35 -10.21
C ALA A 539 7.78 -4.63 -9.39
N VAL A 540 8.81 -5.49 -9.43
CA VAL A 540 8.92 -6.70 -8.62
C VAL A 540 9.21 -6.36 -7.15
N ALA A 541 10.19 -5.48 -6.89
CA ALA A 541 10.64 -5.14 -5.53
C ALA A 541 9.57 -4.41 -4.69
N PHE A 542 8.65 -3.66 -5.32
CA PHE A 542 7.49 -3.05 -4.67
C PHE A 542 6.21 -3.92 -4.73
N SER A 543 6.24 -5.08 -5.39
CA SER A 543 5.09 -5.98 -5.40
C SER A 543 4.92 -6.70 -4.06
N LYS A 544 3.68 -7.14 -3.77
CA LYS A 544 3.43 -8.28 -2.89
C LYS A 544 3.29 -9.52 -3.79
N PRO A 545 4.39 -10.23 -4.15
CA PRO A 545 4.35 -11.24 -5.19
C PRO A 545 3.53 -12.45 -4.72
N SER A 546 2.31 -12.57 -5.21
CA SER A 546 1.54 -13.79 -5.06
C SER A 546 2.21 -14.90 -5.86
N LEU A 547 2.63 -15.98 -5.19
CA LEU A 547 3.16 -17.17 -5.84
C LEU A 547 2.16 -17.82 -6.83
N LEU A 548 0.88 -17.41 -6.79
CA LEU A 548 -0.20 -17.86 -7.66
C LEU A 548 -0.52 -16.86 -8.81
N GLY A 549 0.16 -15.73 -8.88
CA GLY A 549 -0.08 -14.66 -9.88
C GLY A 549 0.97 -14.61 -11.01
N PRO A 550 0.69 -13.92 -12.13
CA PRO A 550 1.66 -13.66 -13.21
C PRO A 550 3.00 -13.06 -12.71
N GLU A 551 2.96 -12.35 -11.60
CA GLU A 551 4.12 -11.75 -10.91
C GLU A 551 5.21 -12.77 -10.59
N ALA A 552 4.86 -14.04 -10.35
CA ALA A 552 5.82 -15.11 -10.11
C ALA A 552 6.73 -15.39 -11.34
N LEU A 553 6.19 -15.33 -12.56
CA LEU A 553 6.99 -15.45 -13.79
C LEU A 553 7.91 -14.25 -13.98
N LEU A 554 7.41 -13.03 -13.72
CA LEU A 554 8.21 -11.81 -13.86
C LEU A 554 9.38 -11.81 -12.87
N LEU A 555 9.13 -12.22 -11.63
CA LEU A 555 10.11 -12.39 -10.57
C LEU A 555 11.20 -13.41 -10.95
N ASP A 556 10.83 -14.64 -11.30
CA ASP A 556 11.79 -15.68 -11.70
C ASP A 556 12.56 -15.29 -12.97
N ASN A 557 11.92 -14.63 -13.93
CA ASN A 557 12.59 -14.15 -15.15
C ASN A 557 13.59 -13.02 -14.84
N VAL A 558 13.27 -12.11 -13.92
CA VAL A 558 14.19 -11.06 -13.47
C VAL A 558 15.38 -11.65 -12.73
N GLU A 559 15.18 -12.62 -11.82
CA GLU A 559 16.29 -13.34 -11.17
C GLU A 559 17.20 -14.06 -12.18
N LEU A 560 16.60 -14.73 -13.15
CA LEU A 560 17.28 -15.44 -14.22
C LEU A 560 18.12 -14.49 -15.10
N LEU A 561 17.57 -13.33 -15.47
CA LEU A 561 18.29 -12.30 -16.21
C LEU A 561 19.39 -11.61 -15.38
N ASN A 562 19.20 -11.48 -14.05
CA ASN A 562 20.25 -10.98 -13.15
C ASN A 562 21.46 -11.91 -13.14
N ASP A 563 21.22 -13.22 -12.99
CA ASP A 563 22.29 -14.21 -12.91
C ASP A 563 23.01 -14.35 -14.25
N LEU A 564 22.29 -14.36 -15.37
CA LEU A 564 22.86 -14.38 -16.74
C LEU A 564 23.75 -13.17 -17.06
N ALA A 565 23.55 -12.04 -16.38
CA ALA A 565 24.41 -10.86 -16.49
C ALA A 565 25.68 -10.93 -15.60
N GLY A 566 25.78 -11.92 -14.72
CA GLY A 566 26.92 -12.15 -13.84
C GLY A 566 28.02 -13.03 -14.45
N GLU A 567 29.13 -13.15 -13.72
CA GLU A 567 30.22 -14.08 -14.09
C GLU A 567 29.81 -15.54 -13.88
N ALA A 568 30.29 -16.40 -14.78
CA ALA A 568 29.97 -17.82 -14.82
C ALA A 568 31.22 -18.68 -14.93
N LYS A 569 31.23 -19.80 -14.21
CA LYS A 569 32.27 -20.84 -14.30
C LYS A 569 31.85 -21.91 -15.29
N ALA A 570 32.75 -22.28 -16.21
CA ALA A 570 32.52 -23.40 -17.11
C ALA A 570 32.42 -24.74 -16.36
N THR A 571 31.49 -25.58 -16.79
CA THR A 571 31.29 -26.95 -16.28
C THR A 571 31.38 -27.95 -17.45
N ALA A 572 31.34 -29.25 -17.15
CA ALA A 572 31.38 -30.30 -18.18
C ALA A 572 30.14 -30.30 -19.12
N THR A 573 29.06 -29.58 -18.78
CA THR A 573 27.79 -29.57 -19.52
C THR A 573 27.24 -28.17 -19.82
N GLY A 574 27.96 -27.10 -19.43
CA GLY A 574 27.50 -25.72 -19.58
C GLY A 574 28.20 -24.77 -18.61
N LEU A 575 27.41 -24.06 -17.79
CA LEU A 575 27.89 -22.98 -16.91
C LEU A 575 27.26 -23.06 -15.51
N GLU A 576 27.99 -22.58 -14.50
CA GLU A 576 27.52 -22.43 -13.11
C GLU A 576 27.82 -21.01 -12.61
N TYR A 577 26.80 -20.33 -12.09
CA TYR A 577 26.85 -18.93 -11.67
C TYR A 577 27.00 -18.82 -10.14
N ALA A 578 27.59 -17.72 -9.66
CA ALA A 578 27.86 -17.51 -8.23
C ALA A 578 26.59 -17.57 -7.33
N GLY A 579 25.40 -17.29 -7.88
CA GLY A 579 24.11 -17.41 -7.20
C GLY A 579 23.55 -18.85 -7.12
N GLY A 580 24.30 -19.88 -7.53
CA GLY A 580 23.86 -21.29 -7.56
C GLY A 580 23.07 -21.70 -8.80
N THR A 581 22.74 -20.73 -9.67
CA THR A 581 22.06 -20.94 -10.96
C THR A 581 22.95 -21.72 -11.92
N ARG A 582 22.37 -22.64 -12.69
CA ARG A 582 23.09 -23.55 -13.58
C ARG A 582 22.49 -23.58 -14.97
N TYR A 583 23.34 -23.44 -15.98
CA TYR A 583 23.00 -23.60 -17.40
C TYR A 583 23.57 -24.91 -17.95
N THR A 584 22.79 -25.59 -18.79
CA THR A 584 23.19 -26.77 -19.57
C THR A 584 22.79 -26.57 -21.02
N GLY A 585 23.74 -26.67 -21.95
CA GLY A 585 23.53 -26.37 -23.36
C GLY A 585 24.80 -25.85 -24.03
N ALA A 586 24.67 -25.25 -25.23
CA ALA A 586 25.81 -24.72 -25.96
C ALA A 586 26.27 -23.35 -25.40
N VAL A 587 27.58 -23.11 -25.46
CA VAL A 587 28.23 -21.93 -24.87
C VAL A 587 29.09 -21.25 -25.94
N SER A 588 28.88 -19.94 -26.11
CA SER A 588 29.65 -19.08 -27.02
C SER A 588 30.15 -17.85 -26.24
N ASN A 589 31.42 -17.48 -26.40
CA ASN A 589 32.05 -16.35 -25.71
C ASN A 589 31.85 -16.35 -24.17
N GLY A 590 31.77 -17.53 -23.55
CA GLY A 590 31.53 -17.69 -22.10
C GLY A 590 30.07 -17.52 -21.66
N LYS A 591 29.12 -17.41 -22.60
CA LYS A 591 27.68 -17.22 -22.35
C LYS A 591 26.83 -18.31 -22.99
N PRO A 592 25.60 -18.56 -22.49
CA PRO A 592 24.61 -19.40 -23.17
C PRO A 592 24.32 -18.94 -24.60
N ASP A 593 24.32 -19.85 -25.56
CA ASP A 593 24.02 -19.54 -26.96
C ASP A 593 23.44 -20.79 -27.66
N GLY A 594 22.48 -20.62 -28.57
CA GLY A 594 21.70 -21.75 -29.12
C GLY A 594 20.79 -22.41 -28.07
N MET A 595 20.42 -23.67 -28.28
CA MET A 595 19.48 -24.38 -27.40
C MET A 595 20.13 -24.75 -26.05
N GLY A 596 19.39 -24.53 -24.96
CA GLY A 596 19.76 -25.05 -23.65
C GLY A 596 18.68 -24.83 -22.57
N LYS A 597 19.06 -25.09 -21.33
CA LYS A 597 18.23 -24.96 -20.14
C LYS A 597 19.01 -24.25 -19.04
N ILE A 598 18.40 -23.26 -18.39
CA ILE A 598 18.94 -22.62 -17.18
C ILE A 598 17.96 -22.84 -16.03
N SER A 599 18.48 -23.25 -14.86
CA SER A 599 17.70 -23.50 -13.65
C SER A 599 18.22 -22.66 -12.48
N LEU A 600 17.29 -22.00 -11.79
CA LEU A 600 17.51 -21.27 -10.54
C LEU A 600 17.55 -22.25 -9.33
N PRO A 601 18.11 -21.85 -8.17
CA PRO A 601 18.20 -22.71 -6.98
C PRO A 601 16.87 -23.15 -6.38
N ASN A 602 15.78 -22.41 -6.60
CA ASN A 602 14.43 -22.78 -6.17
C ASN A 602 13.78 -23.86 -7.05
N GLY A 603 14.36 -24.18 -8.21
CA GLY A 603 13.83 -25.14 -9.18
C GLY A 603 13.13 -24.51 -10.38
N SER A 604 12.89 -23.19 -10.38
CA SER A 604 12.42 -22.46 -11.56
C SER A 604 13.42 -22.58 -12.71
N TYR A 605 12.94 -22.65 -13.95
CA TYR A 605 13.82 -22.81 -15.12
C TYR A 605 13.27 -22.20 -16.41
N TYR A 606 14.19 -21.72 -17.26
CA TYR A 606 13.92 -21.51 -18.68
C TYR A 606 14.55 -22.62 -19.52
N GLU A 607 13.86 -23.03 -20.58
CA GLU A 607 14.30 -24.04 -21.54
C GLU A 607 13.92 -23.58 -22.96
N GLY A 608 14.93 -23.41 -23.84
CA GLY A 608 14.74 -22.81 -25.16
C GLY A 608 16.04 -22.28 -25.78
N PRO A 609 15.94 -21.46 -26.84
CA PRO A 609 17.09 -20.80 -27.45
C PRO A 609 17.63 -19.63 -26.62
N PHE A 610 18.94 -19.42 -26.71
CA PHE A 610 19.66 -18.27 -26.18
C PHE A 610 20.44 -17.58 -27.29
N VAL A 611 20.61 -16.27 -27.18
CA VAL A 611 21.53 -15.49 -28.01
C VAL A 611 22.38 -14.63 -27.08
N GLN A 612 23.71 -14.84 -27.10
CA GLN A 612 24.68 -14.09 -26.29
C GLN A 612 24.33 -13.95 -24.80
N GLY A 613 23.80 -15.02 -24.22
CA GLY A 613 23.40 -15.13 -22.81
C GLY A 613 22.00 -14.63 -22.48
N VAL A 614 21.12 -14.42 -23.47
CA VAL A 614 19.76 -13.92 -23.25
C VAL A 614 18.72 -14.86 -23.88
N PRO A 615 17.63 -15.24 -23.17
CA PRO A 615 16.53 -16.04 -23.73
C PRO A 615 15.91 -15.42 -24.98
N HIS A 616 15.69 -16.22 -26.03
CA HIS A 616 15.20 -15.73 -27.32
C HIS A 616 14.41 -16.79 -28.10
N GLY A 617 13.52 -16.38 -29.01
CA GLY A 617 12.73 -17.31 -29.82
C GLY A 617 11.71 -18.09 -28.98
N LYS A 618 11.29 -19.28 -29.44
CA LYS A 618 10.25 -20.06 -28.75
C LYS A 618 10.83 -20.87 -27.61
N GLY A 619 10.40 -20.59 -26.38
CA GLY A 619 10.89 -21.24 -25.17
C GLY A 619 9.82 -21.44 -24.11
N LYS A 620 10.23 -22.05 -23.01
CA LYS A 620 9.43 -22.34 -21.83
C LYS A 620 10.06 -21.69 -20.61
N LEU A 621 9.29 -20.96 -19.81
CA LEU A 621 9.63 -20.59 -18.44
C LEU A 621 8.69 -21.32 -17.47
N ALA A 622 9.19 -21.85 -16.37
CA ALA A 622 8.39 -22.47 -15.32
C ALA A 622 8.90 -22.03 -13.94
N SER A 623 7.97 -21.68 -13.04
CA SER A 623 8.27 -21.29 -11.66
C SER A 623 8.27 -22.46 -10.68
N ASP A 624 8.91 -22.28 -9.53
CA ASP A 624 8.86 -23.18 -8.37
C ASP A 624 7.42 -23.33 -7.82
N SER A 625 6.59 -22.29 -7.96
CA SER A 625 5.17 -22.33 -7.63
C SER A 625 4.32 -23.16 -8.60
N GLY A 626 4.88 -23.60 -9.74
CA GLY A 626 4.20 -24.43 -10.74
C GLY A 626 3.45 -23.66 -11.83
N LEU A 627 3.67 -22.35 -11.94
CA LEU A 627 3.18 -21.52 -13.05
C LEU A 627 4.09 -21.74 -14.26
N VAL A 628 3.52 -21.94 -15.45
CA VAL A 628 4.28 -22.21 -16.68
C VAL A 628 3.88 -21.25 -17.80
N TYR A 629 4.86 -20.65 -18.46
CA TYR A 629 4.71 -19.91 -19.72
C TYR A 629 5.39 -20.66 -20.87
N LEU A 630 4.69 -20.76 -22.00
CA LEU A 630 5.16 -21.29 -23.27
C LEU A 630 4.94 -20.21 -24.34
N GLY A 631 5.99 -19.71 -24.98
CA GLY A 631 5.80 -18.64 -25.95
C GLY A 631 7.06 -18.10 -26.59
N GLU A 632 6.90 -16.98 -27.29
CA GLU A 632 7.96 -16.24 -27.96
C GLU A 632 8.68 -15.32 -26.96
N PHE A 633 10.01 -15.33 -26.99
CA PHE A 633 10.89 -14.50 -26.18
C PHE A 633 11.66 -13.53 -27.08
N ASP A 634 11.58 -12.22 -26.81
CA ASP A 634 12.51 -11.23 -27.36
C ASP A 634 13.30 -10.57 -26.24
N ARG A 635 14.63 -10.46 -26.43
CA ARG A 635 15.59 -9.88 -25.49
C ARG A 635 15.40 -10.32 -24.01
N GLY A 636 14.99 -11.56 -23.78
CA GLY A 636 14.78 -12.12 -22.45
C GLY A 636 13.35 -12.01 -21.89
N TYR A 637 12.39 -11.49 -22.66
CA TYR A 637 11.01 -11.28 -22.20
C TYR A 637 10.00 -12.03 -23.06
N GLY A 638 9.01 -12.66 -22.42
CA GLY A 638 7.88 -13.28 -23.10
C GLY A 638 7.03 -12.20 -23.79
N ARG A 639 7.08 -12.18 -25.13
CA ARG A 639 6.48 -11.17 -26.02
C ARG A 639 6.11 -11.80 -27.35
N GLY A 640 4.92 -11.49 -27.85
CA GLY A 640 4.37 -12.11 -29.06
C GLY A 640 3.25 -13.08 -28.71
N GLN A 641 3.21 -14.26 -29.33
CA GLN A 641 2.23 -15.28 -28.96
C GLN A 641 2.72 -16.13 -27.77
N GLY A 642 1.82 -16.45 -26.84
CA GLY A 642 2.12 -17.34 -25.74
C GLY A 642 0.91 -17.92 -25.01
N GLU A 643 1.19 -18.93 -24.19
CA GLU A 643 0.26 -19.68 -23.36
C GLU A 643 0.78 -19.68 -21.92
N VAL A 644 -0.12 -19.45 -20.96
CA VAL A 644 0.18 -19.48 -19.52
C VAL A 644 -0.69 -20.55 -18.87
N SER A 645 -0.10 -21.41 -18.05
CA SER A 645 -0.81 -22.37 -17.18
C SER A 645 -0.58 -21.99 -15.72
N TYR A 646 -1.66 -21.77 -14.98
CA TYR A 646 -1.60 -21.28 -13.59
C TYR A 646 -1.58 -22.43 -12.58
N PRO A 647 -0.91 -22.27 -11.42
CA PRO A 647 -0.78 -23.33 -10.44
C PRO A 647 -2.10 -23.61 -9.71
N SER A 648 -2.25 -24.83 -9.20
CA SER A 648 -3.46 -25.24 -8.48
C SER A 648 -3.74 -24.33 -7.28
N GLY A 649 -4.95 -23.80 -7.20
CA GLY A 649 -5.35 -22.82 -6.20
C GLY A 649 -5.65 -21.42 -6.77
N SER A 650 -5.00 -21.04 -7.87
CA SER A 650 -5.18 -19.76 -8.60
C SER A 650 -6.64 -19.49 -9.04
N GLU A 651 -7.01 -18.24 -9.28
CA GLU A 651 -8.32 -17.91 -9.88
C GLU A 651 -8.32 -18.16 -11.41
N ALA A 652 -7.29 -17.70 -12.09
CA ALA A 652 -6.97 -18.11 -13.45
C ALA A 652 -6.56 -19.59 -13.49
N ILE A 653 -6.81 -20.24 -14.61
CA ILE A 653 -6.48 -21.65 -14.88
C ILE A 653 -5.51 -21.70 -16.07
N SER A 654 -5.85 -21.02 -17.17
CA SER A 654 -4.96 -20.85 -18.32
C SER A 654 -5.22 -19.53 -19.06
N TYR A 655 -4.21 -19.03 -19.75
CA TYR A 655 -4.31 -17.95 -20.73
C TYR A 655 -3.68 -18.39 -22.06
N LYS A 656 -4.20 -17.89 -23.19
CA LYS A 656 -3.62 -18.08 -24.52
C LYS A 656 -3.86 -16.85 -25.39
N GLY A 657 -2.81 -16.25 -25.94
CA GLY A 657 -2.94 -15.11 -26.83
C GLY A 657 -1.68 -14.29 -26.97
N GLN A 658 -1.86 -13.01 -27.27
CA GLN A 658 -0.77 -12.05 -27.28
C GLN A 658 -0.31 -11.74 -25.85
N VAL A 659 1.01 -11.65 -25.65
CA VAL A 659 1.60 -11.21 -24.39
C VAL A 659 2.62 -10.10 -24.63
N ASP A 660 2.77 -9.24 -23.64
CA ASP A 660 3.92 -8.36 -23.51
C ASP A 660 4.45 -8.43 -22.06
N TYR A 661 5.76 -8.56 -21.89
CA TYR A 661 6.44 -8.78 -20.60
C TYR A 661 5.78 -9.85 -19.71
N MET A 662 5.41 -10.98 -20.35
CA MET A 662 4.75 -12.14 -19.74
C MET A 662 3.35 -11.88 -19.15
N ARG A 663 2.75 -10.72 -19.43
CA ARG A 663 1.34 -10.41 -19.13
C ARG A 663 0.47 -10.49 -20.39
N PRO A 664 -0.82 -10.87 -20.27
CA PRO A 664 -1.81 -10.74 -21.35
C PRO A 664 -1.84 -9.33 -21.96
N SER A 665 -1.83 -9.25 -23.28
CA SER A 665 -1.98 -8.01 -24.05
C SER A 665 -2.72 -8.31 -25.36
N GLY A 666 -3.09 -7.27 -26.13
CA GLY A 666 -3.67 -7.46 -27.46
C GLY A 666 -4.93 -8.33 -27.44
N LYS A 667 -4.99 -9.39 -28.25
CA LYS A 667 -6.10 -10.38 -28.24
C LYS A 667 -5.70 -11.71 -27.60
N GLY A 668 -6.61 -12.29 -26.82
CA GLY A 668 -6.45 -13.64 -26.28
C GLY A 668 -7.70 -14.24 -25.64
N GLU A 669 -7.49 -15.41 -25.03
CA GLU A 669 -8.45 -16.19 -24.26
C GLU A 669 -7.93 -16.39 -22.83
N LEU A 670 -8.78 -16.16 -21.82
CA LEU A 670 -8.49 -16.41 -20.41
C LEU A 670 -9.55 -17.37 -19.85
N VAL A 671 -9.10 -18.48 -19.27
CA VAL A 671 -9.94 -19.43 -18.52
C VAL A 671 -9.71 -19.22 -17.03
N THR A 672 -10.77 -19.02 -16.27
CA THR A 672 -10.77 -18.87 -14.81
C THR A 672 -11.72 -19.88 -14.17
N LYS A 673 -11.74 -19.93 -12.84
CA LYS A 673 -12.78 -20.62 -12.06
C LYS A 673 -14.18 -20.03 -12.23
N THR A 674 -14.31 -18.80 -12.72
CA THR A 674 -15.59 -18.09 -12.91
C THR A 674 -16.15 -18.22 -14.33
N GLY A 675 -15.29 -18.33 -15.35
CA GLY A 675 -15.71 -18.52 -16.75
C GLY A 675 -14.54 -18.52 -17.75
N ARG A 676 -14.87 -18.37 -19.04
CA ARG A 676 -13.91 -18.20 -20.14
C ARG A 676 -14.17 -16.85 -20.81
N TYR A 677 -13.17 -15.99 -20.85
CA TYR A 677 -13.16 -14.74 -21.61
C TYR A 677 -12.41 -14.91 -22.94
N VAL A 678 -12.91 -14.31 -24.02
CA VAL A 678 -12.22 -14.15 -25.30
C VAL A 678 -12.37 -12.69 -25.74
N GLY A 679 -11.27 -11.97 -25.94
CA GLY A 679 -11.34 -10.55 -26.27
C GLY A 679 -9.99 -9.83 -26.17
N GLY A 680 -10.05 -8.54 -25.86
CA GLY A 680 -8.88 -7.68 -25.73
C GLY A 680 -8.26 -7.68 -24.32
N PHE A 681 -6.99 -7.35 -24.24
CA PHE A 681 -6.21 -7.24 -23.01
C PHE A 681 -5.26 -6.04 -23.05
N GLU A 682 -5.12 -5.35 -21.92
CA GLU A 682 -4.16 -4.25 -21.71
C GLU A 682 -3.58 -4.35 -20.29
N ASP A 683 -2.26 -4.19 -20.16
CA ASP A 683 -1.48 -4.34 -18.90
C ASP A 683 -1.79 -5.62 -18.09
N GLY A 684 -2.25 -6.70 -18.74
CA GLY A 684 -2.66 -7.97 -18.13
C GLY A 684 -4.15 -8.11 -17.81
N SER A 685 -4.94 -7.04 -17.98
CA SER A 685 -6.37 -6.97 -17.64
C SER A 685 -7.26 -7.04 -18.89
N MET A 686 -8.46 -7.60 -18.78
CA MET A 686 -9.44 -7.63 -19.87
C MET A 686 -9.87 -6.20 -20.25
N HIS A 687 -9.79 -5.83 -21.53
CA HIS A 687 -10.05 -4.48 -22.03
C HIS A 687 -10.64 -4.52 -23.46
N GLY A 688 -11.57 -3.62 -23.77
CA GLY A 688 -12.14 -3.41 -25.09
C GLY A 688 -13.30 -4.36 -25.36
N ALA A 689 -13.58 -4.65 -26.62
CA ALA A 689 -14.62 -5.60 -27.00
C ALA A 689 -14.20 -7.04 -26.64
N GLY A 690 -15.09 -7.78 -25.97
CA GLY A 690 -14.88 -9.19 -25.66
C GLY A 690 -16.10 -9.91 -25.11
N GLU A 691 -16.02 -11.24 -25.08
CA GLU A 691 -17.08 -12.16 -24.69
C GLU A 691 -16.67 -13.01 -23.48
N PHE A 692 -17.51 -13.10 -22.45
CA PHE A 692 -17.30 -13.98 -21.29
C PHE A 692 -18.42 -15.00 -21.16
N THR A 693 -18.10 -16.29 -21.28
CA THR A 693 -19.02 -17.40 -20.96
C THR A 693 -18.81 -17.86 -19.52
N ALA A 694 -19.84 -17.76 -18.66
CA ALA A 694 -19.73 -18.13 -17.25
C ALA A 694 -19.72 -19.67 -17.02
N ALA A 695 -19.02 -20.12 -15.97
CA ALA A 695 -18.62 -21.53 -15.81
C ALA A 695 -19.71 -22.52 -15.36
N LYS A 696 -20.75 -22.09 -14.61
CA LYS A 696 -21.81 -22.99 -14.11
C LYS A 696 -23.12 -22.87 -14.89
N LYS A 697 -23.43 -21.68 -15.39
CA LYS A 697 -24.50 -21.43 -16.35
C LYS A 697 -23.86 -20.70 -17.53
N PRO A 698 -23.75 -21.31 -18.72
CA PRO A 698 -23.04 -20.73 -19.86
C PRO A 698 -23.85 -19.61 -20.53
N VAL A 699 -24.13 -18.56 -19.78
CA VAL A 699 -24.52 -17.24 -20.28
C VAL A 699 -23.25 -16.60 -20.85
N THR A 700 -23.32 -16.10 -22.07
CA THR A 700 -22.24 -15.29 -22.67
C THR A 700 -22.56 -13.81 -22.56
N LEU A 701 -21.67 -13.05 -21.94
CA LEU A 701 -21.70 -11.59 -21.84
C LEU A 701 -20.79 -11.01 -22.93
N SER A 702 -21.37 -10.46 -24.00
CA SER A 702 -20.64 -9.81 -25.09
C SER A 702 -20.77 -8.29 -24.98
N GLY A 703 -19.65 -7.55 -24.97
CA GLY A 703 -19.68 -6.09 -24.81
C GLY A 703 -18.32 -5.49 -24.50
N ALA A 704 -18.32 -4.31 -23.87
CA ALA A 704 -17.12 -3.57 -23.51
C ALA A 704 -16.57 -4.00 -22.14
N TRP A 705 -15.25 -4.06 -22.05
CA TRP A 705 -14.48 -4.37 -20.84
C TRP A 705 -13.50 -3.22 -20.58
N ARG A 706 -13.28 -2.87 -19.32
CA ARG A 706 -12.24 -1.91 -18.92
C ARG A 706 -11.56 -2.44 -17.65
N ARG A 707 -10.23 -2.54 -17.65
CA ARG A 707 -9.41 -2.93 -16.47
C ARG A 707 -9.92 -4.17 -15.73
N GLY A 708 -10.38 -5.19 -16.47
CA GLY A 708 -10.90 -6.45 -15.91
C GLY A 708 -12.39 -6.46 -15.54
N GLY A 709 -13.07 -5.31 -15.50
CA GLY A 709 -14.51 -5.22 -15.31
C GLY A 709 -15.28 -5.23 -16.63
N PHE A 710 -16.38 -5.97 -16.70
CA PHE A 710 -17.38 -5.83 -17.77
C PHE A 710 -18.20 -4.57 -17.54
N GLU A 711 -18.54 -3.83 -18.61
CA GLU A 711 -19.41 -2.66 -18.53
C GLU A 711 -20.89 -3.09 -18.68
N TRP A 712 -21.55 -3.27 -17.53
CA TRP A 712 -22.95 -3.66 -17.44
C TRP A 712 -23.85 -2.45 -17.71
N ALA A 713 -24.75 -2.59 -18.69
CA ALA A 713 -25.77 -1.59 -18.98
C ALA A 713 -26.71 -1.35 -17.77
N ALA A 714 -27.20 -0.11 -17.66
CA ALA A 714 -28.01 0.38 -16.54
C ALA A 714 -29.45 -0.14 -16.51
N THR A 715 -29.62 -1.46 -16.38
CA THR A 715 -30.94 -2.13 -16.31
C THR A 715 -31.78 -1.73 -15.08
N ASP A 716 -31.12 -1.22 -14.04
CA ASP A 716 -31.70 -0.66 -12.81
C ASP A 716 -31.23 0.79 -12.56
N GLY A 717 -30.84 1.52 -13.62
CA GLY A 717 -30.34 2.89 -13.55
C GLY A 717 -28.87 3.03 -13.16
N ILE A 718 -28.18 1.93 -12.82
CA ILE A 718 -26.77 1.93 -12.41
C ILE A 718 -25.92 1.24 -13.49
N VAL A 719 -25.00 2.00 -14.10
CA VAL A 719 -23.91 1.42 -14.89
C VAL A 719 -22.88 0.86 -13.92
N PHE A 720 -22.58 -0.44 -14.01
CA PHE A 720 -21.55 -1.10 -13.21
C PHE A 720 -20.38 -1.49 -14.11
N ASN A 721 -19.15 -1.18 -13.71
CA ASN A 721 -17.94 -1.79 -14.26
C ASN A 721 -17.36 -2.76 -13.23
N GLY A 722 -17.39 -4.06 -13.51
CA GLY A 722 -16.92 -5.08 -12.57
C GLY A 722 -17.18 -6.52 -13.02
N PRO A 723 -16.74 -7.52 -12.22
CA PRO A 723 -16.71 -8.90 -12.65
C PRO A 723 -18.09 -9.59 -12.67
N ALA A 724 -18.12 -10.74 -13.34
CA ALA A 724 -19.27 -11.64 -13.41
C ALA A 724 -19.04 -12.88 -12.51
N ASP A 725 -20.10 -13.38 -11.89
CA ASP A 725 -20.05 -14.66 -11.17
C ASP A 725 -20.13 -15.87 -12.12
N THR A 726 -20.05 -17.07 -11.53
CA THR A 726 -20.20 -18.35 -12.24
C THR A 726 -21.56 -18.55 -12.94
N ASN A 727 -22.54 -17.66 -12.74
CA ASN A 727 -23.86 -17.67 -13.37
C ASN A 727 -24.01 -16.61 -14.48
N GLY A 728 -23.03 -15.72 -14.67
CA GLY A 728 -23.14 -14.58 -15.58
C GLY A 728 -23.88 -13.37 -14.99
N LEU A 729 -23.86 -13.19 -13.66
CA LEU A 729 -24.47 -12.06 -12.97
C LEU A 729 -23.43 -11.09 -12.38
N ARG A 730 -23.81 -9.81 -12.23
CA ARG A 730 -23.00 -8.78 -11.54
C ARG A 730 -22.52 -9.30 -10.17
N HIS A 731 -21.22 -9.20 -9.91
CA HIS A 731 -20.61 -9.73 -8.70
C HIS A 731 -19.35 -8.95 -8.29
N GLY A 732 -18.93 -9.11 -7.04
CA GLY A 732 -17.65 -8.64 -6.55
C GLY A 732 -17.59 -7.11 -6.38
N LYS A 733 -16.37 -6.60 -6.18
CA LYS A 733 -16.10 -5.17 -6.14
C LYS A 733 -15.94 -4.64 -7.58
N GLY A 734 -16.35 -3.41 -7.81
CA GLY A 734 -16.17 -2.67 -9.06
C GLY A 734 -16.49 -1.19 -8.85
N THR A 735 -16.80 -0.47 -9.93
CA THR A 735 -17.29 0.91 -9.87
C THR A 735 -18.70 1.04 -10.42
N CYS A 736 -19.49 1.94 -9.83
CA CYS A 736 -20.85 2.24 -10.20
C CYS A 736 -20.96 3.73 -10.56
N ARG A 737 -21.77 4.06 -11.56
CA ARG A 737 -22.23 5.42 -11.84
C ARG A 737 -23.71 5.40 -12.27
N GLY A 738 -24.35 6.57 -12.28
CA GLY A 738 -25.69 6.72 -12.86
C GLY A 738 -25.67 6.62 -14.40
N THR A 739 -26.80 6.95 -15.01
CA THR A 739 -26.95 6.90 -16.47
C THR A 739 -26.29 8.06 -17.20
N ASP A 740 -25.96 9.17 -16.53
CA ASP A 740 -25.24 10.28 -17.18
C ASP A 740 -23.78 9.88 -17.44
N ALA A 741 -23.26 10.25 -18.61
CA ALA A 741 -21.84 10.04 -18.94
C ALA A 741 -20.90 10.95 -18.11
N ASN A 742 -21.44 11.98 -17.46
CA ASN A 742 -20.73 12.90 -16.58
C ASN A 742 -20.70 12.43 -15.11
N ASP A 743 -21.42 11.37 -14.75
CA ASP A 743 -21.45 10.83 -13.39
C ASP A 743 -20.11 10.20 -13.00
N ILE A 744 -19.56 10.62 -11.86
CA ILE A 744 -18.26 10.14 -11.35
C ILE A 744 -18.41 8.69 -10.85
N PRO A 745 -17.59 7.73 -11.32
CA PRO A 745 -17.68 6.34 -10.86
C PRO A 745 -17.23 6.16 -9.40
N ALA A 746 -18.15 5.75 -8.53
CA ALA A 746 -17.89 5.45 -7.12
C ALA A 746 -17.67 3.93 -6.90
N PRO A 747 -16.86 3.49 -5.91
CA PRO A 747 -16.70 2.08 -5.59
C PRO A 747 -18.02 1.41 -5.16
N CYS A 748 -18.31 0.21 -5.65
CA CYS A 748 -19.50 -0.55 -5.26
C CYS A 748 -19.26 -2.06 -5.25
N VAL A 749 -20.21 -2.79 -4.65
CA VAL A 749 -20.15 -4.25 -4.47
C VAL A 749 -21.47 -4.89 -4.86
N PHE A 750 -21.40 -5.84 -5.80
CA PHE A 750 -22.51 -6.69 -6.19
C PHE A 750 -22.37 -8.11 -5.65
N LYS A 751 -23.50 -8.77 -5.40
CA LYS A 751 -23.58 -10.22 -5.15
C LYS A 751 -24.82 -10.79 -5.82
N GLU A 752 -24.63 -11.82 -6.64
CA GLU A 752 -25.71 -12.56 -7.31
C GLU A 752 -26.67 -11.63 -8.09
N GLY A 753 -26.10 -10.62 -8.77
CA GLY A 753 -26.83 -9.63 -9.57
C GLY A 753 -27.36 -8.42 -8.80
N LYS A 754 -27.36 -8.45 -7.46
CA LYS A 754 -27.89 -7.40 -6.58
C LYS A 754 -26.79 -6.52 -5.99
N LEU A 755 -27.03 -5.22 -5.90
CA LEU A 755 -26.17 -4.29 -5.19
C LEU A 755 -26.23 -4.62 -3.68
N LEU A 756 -25.08 -4.79 -3.03
CA LEU A 756 -24.96 -4.90 -1.58
C LEU A 756 -24.55 -3.58 -0.93
N PHE A 757 -23.72 -2.82 -1.63
CA PHE A 757 -23.12 -1.57 -1.17
C PHE A 757 -22.77 -0.74 -2.41
N ALA A 758 -23.25 0.48 -2.48
CA ALA A 758 -22.50 1.55 -3.14
C ALA A 758 -21.76 2.29 -2.03
N ALA A 759 -20.57 2.80 -2.33
CA ALA A 759 -20.12 4.01 -1.67
C ALA A 759 -21.02 5.13 -2.20
N ASP A 760 -21.87 5.67 -1.32
CA ASP A 760 -22.53 6.96 -1.56
C ASP A 760 -21.46 8.03 -1.89
#